data_AF-A0A0C9TP86-F1
#
_entry.id   AF-A0A0C9TP86-F1
#
_cell.length_a   1.000
_cell.length_b   1.000
_cell.length_c   1.000
_cell.angle_alpha   90.00
_cell.angle_beta   90.00
_cell.angle_gamma   90.00
#
_symmetry.space_group_name_H-M   'P 1'
#
loop_
_entity.id
_entity.type
_entity.pdbx_description
1 polymer ?
#
loop_
_entity_poly.entity_id
_entity_poly.type
_entity_poly.pdbx_seq_one_letter_code
_entity_poly.pdbx_strand_id
1 'polypeptide(L)'
;MHKLFHPRLTARPCNIVGEPLPPQSEPPPREVPPNDDWTLFKSQSTFLLSDFLYCRVEMSASNIDFLMEVWAFEVMKHGLTSPFTSHEHVYKTIDKIRVGDIPWKCLSMNYTGTGADENSPSWQKESYHIWYRDPDHVVKVMLENPDFADQFDYTPYHLTDSDGKRRWTNFMSGNYAWRQSDKIFAEDPSTEGSMYCGIILGSNKTTVSVATGQVEYHPLYLSIGNPHNAVRRAHRNTVIPITFLAIPKAERKYDNDPAFRKFKRHLYHCSISAILQSLKAGMTTPVIRQCPDSHYRRVIYDLAVYIADYPEQVLLAGIVQNWCPKCTALPEDLDGSEGGRRTRTLDNLLCSTLVSNELWDEYGIDDDVVPFTNDFPRANIHEMLSPDLLHQIIKGAFNDHLVSWTCSYILSIHGEARGNEILNDIDKRIAATPHFPGLRRFPQGRWFKQWTGDDSKALMKVFIPAIAEYVPVRVTQCLSALLDFCYIVRHSELGERDIADAEAALHKFHTNREAFRDSGIRPTGFSLPRQHSLTHYLYMIQEFGAPNRLCSSITELRHITAVKRPWRHSNRYEALRQMLLTIQWLDKLAGARVEFVDRGMLPPSHAIPAVVPRHATHHIDEGCDHDEHGLEQEAVDGDKVDGSLELAKRAQRRYPQQLNALALHIGQPRLPVLVHDFLFHQLDQVNPALSDNEIMTRMEQLLRFDGPISVFHSACAMFYAPSDISGIHGMRREWIRSTPSWRKKHHQHDCVFIVVDQSQPGMRGMVIGQVKLFFSLVCDGITYPCALVDRFACVGRIPDPVTGLWKVRPDRDRSGRQVQSIEHLDAIYRGAHLIPVFGDGFLPPDFHFSYSLDVFDTYYVNKYADHHANEIVF
;
A
#
# COMPACT_ATOMS: atom_id res chain seq x y z
N MET A 1 -22.56 12.90 -3.42
CA MET A 1 -22.35 12.29 -2.09
C MET A 1 -22.76 13.27 -1.01
N HIS A 2 -23.27 12.79 0.11
CA HIS A 2 -23.70 13.61 1.25
C HIS A 2 -23.03 13.11 2.54
N LYS A 3 -22.47 14.02 3.35
CA LYS A 3 -21.92 13.73 4.68
C LYS A 3 -22.89 14.21 5.75
N LEU A 4 -23.45 13.29 6.52
CA LEU A 4 -24.19 13.57 7.74
C LEU A 4 -23.23 13.52 8.94
N PHE A 5 -22.92 14.65 9.54
CA PHE A 5 -21.98 14.71 10.68
C PHE A 5 -22.66 14.34 12.00
N HIS A 6 -21.87 13.80 12.92
CA HIS A 6 -22.33 13.43 14.25
C HIS A 6 -22.89 14.67 15.00
N PRO A 7 -24.09 14.59 15.60
CA PRO A 7 -24.82 15.77 16.08
C PRO A 7 -24.28 16.35 17.41
N ARG A 8 -23.52 15.58 18.19
CA ARG A 8 -23.05 15.99 19.54
C ARG A 8 -21.55 16.28 19.62
N LEU A 9 -20.69 15.32 19.28
CA LEU A 9 -19.25 15.53 19.15
C LEU A 9 -18.90 16.24 17.83
N THR A 10 -19.29 17.51 17.72
CA THR A 10 -19.18 18.32 16.49
C THR A 10 -17.81 18.96 16.29
N ALA A 11 -16.82 18.68 17.15
CA ALA A 11 -15.48 19.27 17.09
C ALA A 11 -15.48 20.82 17.00
N ARG A 12 -16.29 21.46 17.85
CA ARG A 12 -16.46 22.91 17.89
C ARG A 12 -15.14 23.60 18.25
N PRO A 13 -14.68 24.58 17.45
CA PRO A 13 -13.51 25.38 17.78
C PRO A 13 -13.64 26.06 19.16
N CYS A 14 -12.53 26.13 19.89
CA CYS A 14 -12.41 26.79 21.18
C CYS A 14 -11.17 27.69 21.23
N ASN A 15 -11.05 28.50 22.27
CA ASN A 15 -9.80 29.22 22.57
C ASN A 15 -8.79 28.30 23.30
N ILE A 16 -7.62 28.83 23.65
CA ILE A 16 -6.54 28.09 24.33
C ILE A 16 -6.93 27.56 25.72
N VAL A 17 -7.93 28.14 26.36
CA VAL A 17 -8.45 27.70 27.68
C VAL A 17 -9.66 26.77 27.55
N GLY A 18 -10.11 26.46 26.33
CA GLY A 18 -11.18 25.50 26.05
C GLY A 18 -12.59 26.07 25.95
N GLU A 19 -12.76 27.39 25.94
CA GLU A 19 -14.07 28.04 25.79
C GLU A 19 -14.49 28.06 24.32
N PRO A 20 -15.74 27.69 23.99
CA PRO A 20 -16.19 27.61 22.60
C PRO A 20 -16.17 28.96 21.89
N LEU A 21 -15.68 28.98 20.66
CA LEU A 21 -15.70 30.18 19.82
C LEU A 21 -17.08 30.35 19.13
N PRO A 22 -17.43 31.59 18.72
CA PRO A 22 -18.53 31.83 17.80
C PRO A 22 -18.35 31.06 16.49
N PRO A 23 -19.44 30.65 15.82
CA PRO A 23 -19.36 30.08 14.47
C PRO A 23 -18.59 31.01 13.53
N GLN A 24 -17.79 30.44 12.61
CA GLN A 24 -16.99 31.17 11.62
C GLN A 24 -15.90 32.10 12.19
N SER A 25 -15.51 31.91 13.46
CA SER A 25 -14.32 32.61 13.99
C SER A 25 -13.09 32.24 13.17
N GLU A 26 -12.23 33.21 12.89
CA GLU A 26 -10.93 32.95 12.27
C GLU A 26 -9.99 32.20 13.25
N PRO A 27 -9.08 31.35 12.74
CA PRO A 27 -8.10 30.70 13.60
C PRO A 27 -7.15 31.74 14.21
N PRO A 28 -6.64 31.49 15.43
CA PRO A 28 -5.63 32.37 16.01
C PRO A 28 -4.40 32.42 15.09
N PRO A 29 -3.78 33.60 14.90
CA PRO A 29 -2.56 33.70 14.12
C PRO A 29 -1.48 32.83 14.78
N ARG A 30 -0.81 31.99 13.99
CA ARG A 30 0.39 31.30 14.46
C ARG A 30 1.46 32.36 14.76
N GLU A 31 2.16 32.22 15.88
CA GLU A 31 3.41 32.97 16.09
C GLU A 31 4.45 32.42 15.11
N VAL A 32 4.46 32.94 13.88
CA VAL A 32 5.36 32.49 12.82
C VAL A 32 6.62 33.35 12.86
N PRO A 33 7.83 32.77 12.95
CA PRO A 33 9.06 33.53 12.79
C PRO A 33 9.12 34.19 11.40
N PRO A 34 9.82 35.34 11.22
CA PRO A 34 9.87 36.09 9.96
C PRO A 34 10.19 35.23 8.74
N ASN A 35 9.66 35.52 7.55
CA ASN A 35 9.82 34.69 6.34
C ASN A 35 11.25 34.58 5.76
N ASP A 36 12.25 35.16 6.43
CA ASP A 36 13.68 35.04 6.13
C ASP A 36 14.45 34.35 7.27
N ASP A 37 13.76 33.93 8.33
CA ASP A 37 14.37 33.35 9.51
C ASP A 37 14.69 31.86 9.34
N TRP A 38 15.91 31.57 8.90
CA TRP A 38 16.48 30.23 8.82
C TRP A 38 17.02 29.70 10.17
N THR A 39 16.69 30.34 11.31
CA THR A 39 17.28 30.08 12.64
C THR A 39 17.61 28.60 12.87
N LEU A 40 18.86 28.38 13.34
CA LEU A 40 19.65 27.13 13.36
C LEU A 40 20.47 26.86 12.09
N PHE A 41 19.95 27.21 10.93
CA PHE A 41 20.65 27.18 9.65
C PHE A 41 21.11 28.59 9.27
N LYS A 42 22.26 28.71 8.58
CA LYS A 42 22.77 30.02 8.13
C LYS A 42 21.99 30.56 6.92
N SER A 43 21.34 29.67 6.16
CA SER A 43 20.65 29.96 4.91
C SER A 43 19.84 28.76 4.42
N GLN A 44 19.00 28.98 3.40
CA GLN A 44 18.33 27.93 2.62
C GLN A 44 19.29 26.83 2.15
N SER A 45 20.46 27.21 1.63
CA SER A 45 21.44 26.25 1.13
C SER A 45 22.02 25.37 2.23
N THR A 46 22.23 25.90 3.44
CA THR A 46 22.73 25.10 4.57
C THR A 46 21.71 24.09 5.09
N PHE A 47 20.42 24.45 5.09
CA PHE A 47 19.34 23.50 5.37
C PHE A 47 19.26 22.40 4.31
N LEU A 48 19.18 22.79 3.03
CA LEU A 48 19.08 21.84 1.91
C LEU A 48 20.30 20.91 1.83
N LEU A 49 21.49 21.41 2.16
CA LEU A 49 22.69 20.58 2.24
C LEU A 49 22.60 19.57 3.39
N SER A 50 22.14 19.98 4.57
CA SER A 50 21.96 19.06 5.71
C SER A 50 20.95 17.96 5.39
N ASP A 51 19.80 18.34 4.83
CA ASP A 51 18.77 17.40 4.38
C ASP A 51 19.29 16.48 3.26
N PHE A 52 20.06 17.00 2.31
CA PHE A 52 20.66 16.19 1.25
C PHE A 52 21.66 15.18 1.80
N LEU A 53 22.61 15.60 2.64
CA LEU A 53 23.64 14.73 3.19
C LEU A 53 23.05 13.66 4.10
N TYR A 54 22.12 14.04 4.97
CA TYR A 54 21.58 13.16 6.00
C TYR A 54 20.41 12.30 5.48
N CYS A 55 19.42 12.91 4.81
CA CYS A 55 18.18 12.21 4.41
C CYS A 55 18.27 11.55 3.04
N ARG A 56 18.99 12.15 2.07
CA ARG A 56 18.99 11.68 0.67
C ARG A 56 20.18 10.78 0.34
N VAL A 57 21.39 11.21 0.71
CA VAL A 57 22.62 10.48 0.40
C VAL A 57 22.97 9.47 1.51
N GLU A 58 22.47 9.68 2.74
CA GLU A 58 22.84 8.90 3.92
C GLU A 58 24.39 8.82 4.06
N MET A 59 25.05 9.98 3.85
CA MET A 59 26.50 10.06 3.74
C MET A 59 27.18 9.73 5.07
N SER A 60 28.23 8.90 5.04
CA SER A 60 29.00 8.57 6.25
C SER A 60 29.65 9.81 6.86
N ALA A 61 29.84 9.80 8.18
CA ALA A 61 30.51 10.90 8.90
C ALA A 61 31.86 11.27 8.26
N SER A 62 32.69 10.27 7.90
CA SER A 62 33.97 10.47 7.24
C SER A 62 33.85 11.15 5.87
N ASN A 63 32.81 10.81 5.10
CA ASN A 63 32.58 11.40 3.79
C ASN A 63 32.01 12.81 3.91
N ILE A 64 31.21 13.10 4.94
CA ILE A 64 30.76 14.46 5.25
C ILE A 64 31.97 15.33 5.60
N ASP A 65 32.88 14.85 6.45
CA ASP A 65 34.11 15.57 6.79
C ASP A 65 34.95 15.85 5.54
N PHE A 66 35.20 14.82 4.73
CA PHE A 66 35.94 14.97 3.47
C PHE A 66 35.26 15.96 2.51
N LEU A 67 33.93 15.93 2.39
CA LEU A 67 33.19 16.90 1.58
C LEU A 67 33.37 18.33 2.11
N MET A 68 33.34 18.52 3.44
CA MET A 68 33.57 19.83 4.05
C MET A 68 35.01 20.31 3.82
N GLU A 69 36.00 19.42 3.87
CA GLU A 69 37.40 19.72 3.54
C GLU A 69 37.55 20.15 2.07
N VAL A 70 36.97 19.40 1.13
CA VAL A 70 36.97 19.73 -0.31
C VAL A 70 36.33 21.10 -0.54
N TRP A 71 35.18 21.36 0.11
CA TRP A 71 34.50 22.64 -0.01
C TRP A 71 35.38 23.77 0.53
N ALA A 72 36.00 23.57 1.70
CA ALA A 72 36.87 24.54 2.35
C ALA A 72 38.03 24.96 1.43
N PHE A 73 38.68 24.03 0.74
CA PHE A 73 39.76 24.34 -0.22
C PHE A 73 39.32 25.30 -1.33
N GLU A 74 38.08 25.21 -1.79
CA GLU A 74 37.56 26.06 -2.86
C GLU A 74 37.12 27.43 -2.33
N VAL A 75 36.36 27.48 -1.24
CA VAL A 75 35.81 28.74 -0.72
C VAL A 75 36.85 29.60 -0.01
N MET A 76 37.93 29.00 0.53
CA MET A 76 39.05 29.75 1.09
C MET A 76 39.73 30.65 0.05
N LYS A 77 39.73 30.28 -1.24
CA LYS A 77 40.26 31.12 -2.33
C LYS A 77 39.48 32.43 -2.49
N HIS A 78 38.25 32.48 -2.02
CA HIS A 78 37.34 33.63 -2.09
C HIS A 78 37.12 34.30 -0.72
N GLY A 79 37.88 33.93 0.32
CA GLY A 79 37.72 34.48 1.67
C GLY A 79 36.43 34.06 2.38
N LEU A 80 35.77 32.99 1.91
CA LEU A 80 34.54 32.45 2.46
C LEU A 80 34.81 31.19 3.29
N THR A 81 33.85 30.82 4.14
CA THR A 81 33.93 29.60 4.97
C THR A 81 32.98 28.53 4.45
N SER A 82 33.29 27.27 4.72
CA SER A 82 32.41 26.15 4.39
C SER A 82 31.07 26.27 5.16
N PRO A 83 29.96 25.72 4.61
CA PRO A 83 28.66 25.71 5.28
C PRO A 83 28.73 25.14 6.70
N PHE A 84 29.43 24.01 6.86
CA PHE A 84 29.70 23.33 8.12
C PHE A 84 31.20 23.05 8.27
N THR A 85 31.66 22.87 9.51
CA THR A 85 33.07 22.65 9.84
C THR A 85 33.43 21.16 9.91
N SER A 86 32.43 20.30 10.12
CA SER A 86 32.56 18.84 10.22
C SER A 86 31.17 18.20 10.25
N HIS A 87 31.12 16.86 10.18
CA HIS A 87 29.90 16.10 10.44
C HIS A 87 29.32 16.39 11.84
N GLU A 88 30.16 16.58 12.86
CA GLU A 88 29.68 16.94 14.20
C GLU A 88 28.92 18.27 14.20
N HIS A 89 29.37 19.25 13.41
CA HIS A 89 28.66 20.52 13.29
C HIS A 89 27.29 20.30 12.62
N VAL A 90 27.22 19.48 11.57
CA VAL A 90 25.92 19.09 10.96
C VAL A 90 25.01 18.45 12.00
N TYR A 91 25.48 17.43 12.73
CA TYR A 91 24.68 16.70 13.70
C TYR A 91 24.25 17.59 14.88
N LYS A 92 25.15 18.41 15.44
CA LYS A 92 24.82 19.38 16.49
C LYS A 92 23.82 20.44 16.03
N THR A 93 23.85 20.82 14.76
CA THR A 93 22.84 21.73 14.17
C THR A 93 21.48 21.04 14.09
N ILE A 94 21.44 19.79 13.63
CA ILE A 94 20.20 18.99 13.60
C ILE A 94 19.66 18.78 15.03
N ASP A 95 20.52 18.48 16.00
CA ASP A 95 20.13 18.28 17.41
C ASP A 95 19.42 19.49 18.02
N LYS A 96 19.78 20.71 17.59
CA LYS A 96 19.18 21.94 18.08
C LYS A 96 17.78 22.20 17.53
N ILE A 97 17.36 21.51 16.46
CA ILE A 97 16.02 21.64 15.90
C ILE A 97 14.99 21.21 16.95
N ARG A 98 14.08 22.13 17.26
CA ARG A 98 12.99 21.92 18.23
C ARG A 98 11.72 21.40 17.56
N VAL A 99 11.47 21.80 16.32
CA VAL A 99 10.28 21.36 15.58
C VAL A 99 10.41 19.89 15.19
N GLY A 100 9.37 19.11 15.51
CA GLY A 100 9.38 17.65 15.35
C GLY A 100 10.21 16.88 16.37
N ASP A 101 10.76 17.53 17.41
CA ASP A 101 11.54 16.86 18.46
C ASP A 101 10.64 16.22 19.51
N ILE A 102 10.59 14.88 19.51
CA ILE A 102 9.96 14.11 20.59
C ILE A 102 11.05 13.25 21.24
N PRO A 103 11.52 13.63 22.46
CA PRO A 103 12.64 12.96 23.09
C PRO A 103 12.29 11.53 23.48
N TRP A 104 13.28 10.63 23.36
CA TRP A 104 13.19 9.27 23.86
C TRP A 104 13.37 9.24 25.38
N LYS A 105 12.42 8.65 26.08
CA LYS A 105 12.45 8.31 27.50
C LYS A 105 12.85 6.82 27.64
N CYS A 106 13.42 6.44 28.77
CA CYS A 106 13.71 5.04 29.09
C CYS A 106 12.92 4.64 30.32
N LEU A 107 12.24 3.50 30.26
CA LEU A 107 11.71 2.81 31.43
C LEU A 107 12.48 1.49 31.61
N SER A 108 12.59 1.03 32.84
CA SER A 108 13.26 -0.22 33.21
C SER A 108 12.25 -1.12 33.90
N MET A 109 12.16 -2.36 33.44
CA MET A 109 11.29 -3.40 34.02
C MET A 109 12.13 -4.57 34.50
N ASN A 110 11.78 -5.10 35.67
CA ASN A 110 12.46 -6.22 36.30
C ASN A 110 11.45 -7.33 36.61
N TYR A 111 11.90 -8.58 36.64
CA TYR A 111 11.09 -9.70 37.12
C TYR A 111 10.86 -9.58 38.64
N THR A 112 9.62 -9.74 39.09
CA THR A 112 9.22 -9.58 40.51
C THR A 112 8.77 -10.88 41.18
N GLY A 113 8.99 -12.04 40.55
CA GLY A 113 8.66 -13.33 41.15
C GLY A 113 9.50 -13.68 42.38
N THR A 114 9.07 -14.66 43.16
CA THR A 114 9.71 -15.03 44.43
C THR A 114 11.15 -15.52 44.24
N GLY A 115 12.12 -14.66 44.60
CA GLY A 115 13.49 -15.02 44.95
C GLY A 115 14.41 -15.37 43.78
N ALA A 116 14.81 -14.37 42.99
CA ALA A 116 16.00 -14.53 42.15
C ALA A 116 17.23 -14.73 43.06
N ASP A 117 17.73 -15.96 43.14
CA ASP A 117 18.99 -16.32 43.79
C ASP A 117 20.16 -16.29 42.78
N GLU A 118 21.38 -16.57 43.23
CA GLU A 118 22.55 -16.62 42.33
C GLU A 118 22.37 -17.65 41.19
N ASN A 119 21.65 -18.74 41.44
CA ASN A 119 21.39 -19.82 40.49
C ASN A 119 20.23 -19.54 39.51
N SER A 120 19.51 -18.43 39.70
CA SER A 120 18.35 -18.10 38.89
C SER A 120 18.74 -17.81 37.44
N PRO A 121 17.86 -18.12 36.47
CA PRO A 121 18.09 -17.82 35.06
C PRO A 121 18.43 -16.35 34.81
N SER A 122 19.26 -16.07 33.81
CA SER A 122 19.63 -14.69 33.45
C SER A 122 18.41 -13.79 33.21
N TRP A 123 17.35 -14.32 32.59
CA TRP A 123 16.13 -13.57 32.30
C TRP A 123 15.35 -13.10 33.53
N GLN A 124 15.57 -13.72 34.70
CA GLN A 124 14.97 -13.29 35.98
C GLN A 124 15.81 -12.21 36.69
N LYS A 125 17.08 -12.09 36.32
CA LYS A 125 18.05 -11.16 36.93
C LYS A 125 18.28 -9.90 36.09
N GLU A 126 18.01 -9.98 34.79
CA GLU A 126 18.20 -8.91 33.83
C GLU A 126 17.19 -7.78 34.01
N SER A 127 17.65 -6.55 33.78
CA SER A 127 16.78 -5.38 33.69
C SER A 127 16.46 -5.08 32.24
N TYR A 128 15.18 -5.01 31.91
CA TYR A 128 14.70 -4.78 30.56
C TYR A 128 14.46 -3.28 30.34
N HIS A 129 15.36 -2.65 29.60
CA HIS A 129 15.26 -1.25 29.21
C HIS A 129 14.39 -1.08 27.96
N ILE A 130 13.34 -0.27 28.07
CA ILE A 130 12.40 0.01 27.00
C ILE A 130 12.44 1.51 26.73
N TRP A 131 12.87 1.86 25.51
CA TRP A 131 12.94 3.24 25.05
C TRP A 131 11.64 3.62 24.36
N TYR A 132 11.03 4.71 24.77
CA TYR A 132 9.74 5.15 24.24
C TYR A 132 9.63 6.67 24.10
N ARG A 133 8.76 7.13 23.20
CA ARG A 133 8.31 8.52 23.09
C ARG A 133 6.97 8.67 23.76
N ASP A 134 6.75 9.80 24.41
CA ASP A 134 5.50 10.08 25.12
C ASP A 134 4.30 10.11 24.16
N PRO A 135 3.34 9.16 24.25
CA PRO A 135 2.26 9.06 23.28
C PRO A 135 1.35 10.29 23.20
N ASP A 136 1.08 10.98 24.30
CA ASP A 136 0.29 12.21 24.28
C ASP A 136 0.99 13.34 23.52
N HIS A 137 2.32 13.45 23.66
CA HIS A 137 3.11 14.42 22.90
C HIS A 137 3.14 14.05 21.41
N VAL A 138 3.20 12.76 21.08
CA VAL A 138 3.11 12.28 19.69
C VAL A 138 1.75 12.65 19.07
N VAL A 139 0.65 12.42 19.80
CA VAL A 139 -0.70 12.81 19.34
C VAL A 139 -0.81 14.32 19.16
N LYS A 140 -0.28 15.11 20.10
CA LYS A 140 -0.24 16.57 19.99
C LYS A 140 0.45 17.03 18.70
N VAL A 141 1.66 16.54 18.43
CA VAL A 141 2.41 16.90 17.21
C VAL A 141 1.67 16.48 15.94
N MET A 142 0.99 15.33 15.94
CA MET A 142 0.16 14.91 14.79
C MET A 142 -1.04 15.84 14.56
N LEU A 143 -1.70 16.30 15.63
CA LEU A 143 -2.83 17.21 15.53
C LEU A 143 -2.42 18.63 15.11
N GLU A 144 -1.21 19.06 15.49
CA GLU A 144 -0.70 20.40 15.15
C GLU A 144 -0.20 20.51 13.70
N ASN A 145 -0.11 19.40 12.96
CA ASN A 145 0.50 19.39 11.64
C ASN A 145 -0.39 20.06 10.56
N PRO A 146 -0.02 21.23 10.00
CA PRO A 146 -0.80 21.90 8.95
C PRO A 146 -0.95 21.08 7.67
N ASP A 147 -0.02 20.15 7.37
CA ASP A 147 -0.06 19.34 6.16
C ASP A 147 -1.33 18.48 6.03
N PHE A 148 -2.10 18.35 7.13
CA PHE A 148 -3.33 17.57 7.17
C PHE A 148 -4.59 18.40 6.96
N ALA A 149 -4.52 19.74 6.93
CA ALA A 149 -5.69 20.63 7.02
C ALA A 149 -6.82 20.30 6.02
N ASP A 150 -6.48 20.06 4.76
CA ASP A 150 -7.47 19.76 3.70
C ASP A 150 -7.91 18.29 3.65
N GLN A 151 -7.27 17.42 4.42
CA GLN A 151 -7.51 15.98 4.41
C GLN A 151 -7.61 15.40 5.83
N PHE A 152 -8.39 16.07 6.67
CA PHE A 152 -8.62 15.71 8.06
C PHE A 152 -10.12 15.77 8.39
N ASP A 153 -10.65 14.68 8.95
CA ASP A 153 -12.04 14.60 9.40
C ASP A 153 -12.09 14.91 10.91
N TYR A 154 -12.61 16.09 11.26
CA TYR A 154 -12.77 16.54 12.65
C TYR A 154 -13.92 15.84 13.38
N THR A 155 -14.95 15.45 12.65
CA THR A 155 -16.18 14.91 13.22
C THR A 155 -16.50 13.58 12.56
N PRO A 156 -16.84 12.53 13.33
CA PRO A 156 -17.38 11.30 12.77
C PRO A 156 -18.59 11.59 11.87
N TYR A 157 -18.70 10.88 10.77
CA TYR A 157 -19.72 11.18 9.78
C TYR A 157 -20.27 9.94 9.11
N HIS A 158 -21.45 10.15 8.57
CA HIS A 158 -22.18 9.22 7.78
C HIS A 158 -22.14 9.62 6.31
N LEU A 159 -21.42 8.85 5.47
CA LEU A 159 -21.30 9.12 4.04
C LEU A 159 -22.34 8.31 3.27
N THR A 160 -23.09 9.00 2.41
CA THR A 160 -24.03 8.36 1.47
C THR A 160 -23.80 8.84 0.04
N ASP A 161 -24.09 7.96 -0.93
CA ASP A 161 -24.11 8.33 -2.34
C ASP A 161 -25.41 9.07 -2.73
N SER A 162 -25.59 9.35 -4.02
CA SER A 162 -26.78 10.05 -4.54
C SER A 162 -28.08 9.28 -4.32
N ASP A 163 -28.00 7.96 -4.18
CA ASP A 163 -29.15 7.07 -3.96
C ASP A 163 -29.44 6.88 -2.46
N GLY A 164 -28.68 7.55 -1.58
CA GLY A 164 -28.81 7.44 -0.14
C GLY A 164 -28.15 6.19 0.46
N LYS A 165 -27.40 5.41 -0.33
CA LYS A 165 -26.74 4.19 0.15
C LYS A 165 -25.45 4.49 0.87
N ARG A 166 -25.12 3.65 1.84
CA ARG A 166 -23.96 3.82 2.71
C ARG A 166 -22.64 3.65 1.95
N ARG A 167 -21.67 4.50 2.28
CA ARG A 167 -20.27 4.41 1.83
C ARG A 167 -19.31 4.46 3.03
N TRP A 168 -18.26 3.65 2.98
CA TRP A 168 -17.19 3.57 3.97
C TRP A 168 -15.85 3.87 3.30
N THR A 169 -15.14 4.87 3.83
CA THR A 169 -13.89 5.38 3.26
C THR A 169 -12.82 5.50 4.35
N ASN A 170 -12.83 6.60 5.10
CA ASN A 170 -11.90 6.88 6.19
C ASN A 170 -12.39 6.31 7.52
N PHE A 171 -11.50 6.25 8.52
CA PHE A 171 -11.84 5.81 9.87
C PHE A 171 -13.04 6.56 10.49
N MET A 172 -13.12 7.87 10.29
CA MET A 172 -14.25 8.68 10.80
C MET A 172 -15.59 8.42 10.08
N SER A 173 -15.58 7.70 8.95
CA SER A 173 -16.80 7.21 8.30
C SER A 173 -17.29 5.87 8.86
N GLY A 174 -16.51 5.21 9.71
CA GLY A 174 -16.84 3.92 10.30
C GLY A 174 -17.87 4.02 11.43
N ASN A 175 -18.64 2.96 11.61
CA ASN A 175 -19.65 2.85 12.66
C ASN A 175 -19.04 2.93 14.07
N TYR A 176 -17.78 2.50 14.24
CA TYR A 176 -17.10 2.52 15.53
C TYR A 176 -16.94 3.96 16.04
N ALA A 177 -16.41 4.87 15.21
CA ALA A 177 -16.21 6.26 15.59
C ALA A 177 -17.53 6.97 15.95
N TRP A 178 -18.60 6.68 15.21
CA TRP A 178 -19.94 7.19 15.50
C TRP A 178 -20.47 6.65 16.84
N ARG A 179 -20.49 5.33 17.01
CA ARG A 179 -21.02 4.67 18.21
C ARG A 179 -20.21 4.99 19.47
N GLN A 180 -18.89 5.13 19.36
CA GLN A 180 -18.07 5.60 20.49
C GLN A 180 -18.39 7.05 20.84
N SER A 181 -18.66 7.91 19.85
CA SER A 181 -19.05 9.30 20.11
C SER A 181 -20.40 9.40 20.83
N ASP A 182 -21.38 8.59 20.43
CA ASP A 182 -22.66 8.48 21.15
C ASP A 182 -22.44 8.00 22.59
N LYS A 183 -21.61 6.96 22.79
CA LYS A 183 -21.27 6.42 24.11
C LYS A 183 -20.58 7.46 25.00
N ILE A 184 -19.59 8.16 24.46
CA ILE A 184 -18.84 9.22 25.16
C ILE A 184 -19.79 10.30 25.66
N PHE A 185 -20.68 10.81 24.80
CA PHE A 185 -21.63 11.85 25.17
C PHE A 185 -22.68 11.36 26.18
N ALA A 186 -23.16 10.12 26.04
CA ALA A 186 -24.12 9.53 26.96
C ALA A 186 -23.53 9.33 28.38
N GLU A 187 -22.25 8.95 28.47
CA GLU A 187 -21.54 8.79 29.74
C GLU A 187 -21.20 10.13 30.40
N ASP A 188 -20.80 11.13 29.61
CA ASP A 188 -20.49 12.48 30.08
C ASP A 188 -20.97 13.56 29.08
N PRO A 189 -22.13 14.19 29.32
CA PRO A 189 -22.64 15.27 28.48
C PRO A 189 -21.74 16.50 28.40
N SER A 190 -20.79 16.67 29.34
CA SER A 190 -19.82 17.77 29.29
C SER A 190 -18.90 17.68 28.06
N THR A 191 -18.80 16.50 27.44
CA THR A 191 -18.03 16.26 26.22
C THR A 191 -18.70 16.81 24.96
N GLU A 192 -19.89 17.39 25.04
CA GLU A 192 -20.56 18.01 23.89
C GLU A 192 -19.64 19.02 23.17
N GLY A 193 -19.69 18.98 21.84
CA GLY A 193 -18.83 19.79 20.98
C GLY A 193 -17.38 19.34 20.91
N SER A 194 -16.95 18.31 21.66
CA SER A 194 -15.58 17.80 21.58
C SER A 194 -15.31 17.09 20.25
N MET A 195 -14.02 17.00 19.90
CA MET A 195 -13.49 16.24 18.78
C MET A 195 -13.12 14.82 19.26
N TYR A 196 -13.66 13.81 18.59
CA TYR A 196 -13.24 12.42 18.81
C TYR A 196 -11.89 12.17 18.10
N CYS A 197 -10.96 11.54 18.81
CA CYS A 197 -9.64 11.15 18.28
C CYS A 197 -9.35 9.69 18.64
N GLY A 198 -9.62 8.79 17.69
CA GLY A 198 -9.29 7.37 17.82
C GLY A 198 -7.80 7.13 17.57
N ILE A 199 -7.09 6.60 18.57
CA ILE A 199 -5.70 6.20 18.50
C ILE A 199 -5.61 4.83 17.81
N ILE A 200 -4.71 4.75 16.83
CA ILE A 200 -4.43 3.54 16.07
C ILE A 200 -3.02 3.08 16.45
N LEU A 201 -2.91 1.86 16.95
CA LEU A 201 -1.65 1.21 17.30
C LEU A 201 -1.31 0.15 16.27
N GLY A 202 -0.03 -0.15 16.14
CA GLY A 202 0.39 -1.35 15.43
C GLY A 202 1.78 -1.80 15.83
N SER A 203 1.94 -3.10 16.02
CA SER A 203 3.22 -3.74 16.31
C SER A 203 3.45 -4.87 15.32
N ASN A 204 4.72 -5.09 15.00
CA ASN A 204 5.14 -6.29 14.28
C ASN A 204 6.63 -6.48 14.52
N LYS A 205 7.02 -7.69 14.89
CA LYS A 205 8.42 -8.04 15.08
C LYS A 205 9.09 -8.19 13.72
N THR A 206 10.26 -7.56 13.55
CA THR A 206 11.01 -7.63 12.31
C THR A 206 12.46 -8.04 12.56
N THR A 207 12.95 -8.96 11.73
CA THR A 207 14.37 -9.35 11.68
C THR A 207 15.12 -8.42 10.73
N VAL A 208 16.30 -7.95 11.13
CA VAL A 208 17.16 -7.06 10.32
C VAL A 208 18.43 -7.74 9.81
N SER A 209 18.84 -8.87 10.40
CA SER A 209 19.93 -9.71 9.87
C SER A 209 19.60 -11.20 10.03
N VAL A 210 19.59 -11.93 8.92
CA VAL A 210 19.29 -13.38 8.89
C VAL A 210 20.57 -14.22 9.01
N ALA A 211 21.67 -13.81 8.37
CA ALA A 211 22.89 -14.61 8.25
C ALA A 211 23.92 -14.40 9.39
N THR A 212 23.97 -13.22 10.02
CA THR A 212 25.11 -12.82 10.89
C THR A 212 24.74 -12.58 12.36
N GLY A 213 23.56 -12.97 12.82
CA GLY A 213 23.24 -12.87 14.26
C GLY A 213 21.77 -12.90 14.69
N GLN A 214 20.82 -13.10 13.76
CA GLN A 214 19.38 -13.11 14.07
C GLN A 214 18.97 -11.89 14.94
N VAL A 215 19.34 -10.69 14.48
CA VAL A 215 18.98 -9.45 15.19
C VAL A 215 17.54 -9.11 14.86
N GLU A 216 16.73 -8.97 15.90
CA GLU A 216 15.29 -8.68 15.81
C GLU A 216 14.97 -7.42 16.61
N TYR A 217 13.99 -6.68 16.11
CA TYR A 217 13.42 -5.52 16.79
C TYR A 217 11.91 -5.61 16.78
N HIS A 218 11.28 -5.14 17.85
CA HIS A 218 9.82 -5.14 17.99
C HIS A 218 9.29 -3.72 18.15
N PRO A 219 9.18 -2.95 17.05
CA PRO A 219 8.64 -1.59 17.12
C PRO A 219 7.13 -1.58 17.39
N LEU A 220 6.68 -0.59 18.17
CA LEU A 220 5.29 -0.18 18.30
C LEU A 220 5.12 1.19 17.62
N TYR A 221 4.09 1.30 16.79
CA TYR A 221 3.72 2.51 16.07
C TYR A 221 2.42 3.10 16.61
N LEU A 222 2.32 4.43 16.52
CA LEU A 222 1.11 5.20 16.84
C LEU A 222 0.68 6.03 15.62
N SER A 223 -0.63 6.09 15.41
CA SER A 223 -1.33 6.95 14.46
C SER A 223 -2.66 7.41 15.07
N ILE A 224 -3.36 8.31 14.39
CA ILE A 224 -4.69 8.81 14.78
C ILE A 224 -5.70 8.60 13.65
N GLY A 225 -6.98 8.51 14.00
CA GLY A 225 -8.11 8.19 13.13
C GLY A 225 -8.54 9.30 12.17
N ASN A 226 -8.25 10.56 12.51
CA ASN A 226 -8.79 11.73 11.83
C ASN A 226 -8.22 12.02 10.42
N PRO A 227 -6.91 11.86 10.14
CA PRO A 227 -6.38 12.04 8.78
C PRO A 227 -7.03 11.08 7.79
N HIS A 228 -7.26 11.55 6.56
CA HIS A 228 -7.79 10.72 5.49
C HIS A 228 -6.80 9.61 5.12
N ASN A 229 -7.32 8.54 4.52
CA ASN A 229 -6.49 7.42 4.07
C ASN A 229 -5.44 7.85 3.04
N ALA A 230 -5.71 8.88 2.23
CA ALA A 230 -4.74 9.45 1.28
C ALA A 230 -3.52 10.11 1.97
N VAL A 231 -3.72 10.84 3.06
CA VAL A 231 -2.60 11.40 3.87
C VAL A 231 -1.77 10.29 4.52
N ARG A 232 -2.44 9.23 5.01
CA ARG A 232 -1.74 8.02 5.50
C ARG A 232 -0.89 7.35 4.40
N ARG A 233 -1.18 7.60 3.11
CA ARG A 233 -0.38 7.11 1.97
C ARG A 233 0.86 7.95 1.71
N ALA A 234 0.77 9.27 1.81
CA ALA A 234 1.85 10.18 1.49
C ALA A 234 2.97 10.23 2.55
N HIS A 235 3.01 9.32 3.53
CA HIS A 235 4.09 9.16 4.52
C HIS A 235 4.50 10.46 5.26
N ARG A 236 3.59 11.44 5.40
CA ARG A 236 3.79 12.72 6.09
C ARG A 236 3.73 12.61 7.62
N ASN A 237 4.50 11.70 8.20
CA ASN A 237 4.53 11.46 9.66
C ASN A 237 3.17 11.10 10.28
N THR A 238 2.22 10.56 9.50
CA THR A 238 0.94 10.05 10.00
C THR A 238 1.09 8.75 10.82
N VAL A 239 2.26 8.10 10.78
CA VAL A 239 2.60 6.92 11.60
C VAL A 239 3.98 7.12 12.21
N ILE A 240 4.06 7.16 13.54
CA ILE A 240 5.28 7.46 14.28
C ILE A 240 5.67 6.23 15.12
N PRO A 241 6.94 5.76 15.06
CA PRO A 241 7.42 4.76 16.00
C PRO A 241 7.47 5.38 17.41
N ILE A 242 6.77 4.76 18.36
CA ILE A 242 6.72 5.24 19.75
C ILE A 242 7.55 4.40 20.70
N THR A 243 7.88 3.15 20.38
CA THR A 243 8.82 2.35 21.19
C THR A 243 9.43 1.20 20.39
N PHE A 244 10.50 0.63 20.93
CA PHE A 244 10.99 -0.69 20.60
C PHE A 244 10.81 -1.58 21.85
N LEU A 245 9.83 -2.48 21.79
CA LEU A 245 9.50 -3.40 22.87
C LEU A 245 10.65 -4.37 23.13
N ALA A 246 10.84 -4.70 24.40
CA ALA A 246 11.84 -5.67 24.82
C ALA A 246 11.54 -7.07 24.25
N ILE A 247 12.57 -7.74 23.74
CA ILE A 247 12.51 -9.13 23.30
C ILE A 247 13.40 -9.93 24.25
N PRO A 248 12.88 -10.40 25.39
CA PRO A 248 13.68 -11.15 26.36
C PRO A 248 14.20 -12.44 25.71
N LYS A 249 15.49 -12.70 25.91
CA LYS A 249 16.18 -13.90 25.43
C LYS A 249 16.63 -14.74 26.62
N ALA A 250 16.52 -16.05 26.49
CA ALA A 250 16.99 -17.00 27.49
C ALA A 250 17.79 -18.12 26.81
N GLU A 251 18.47 -18.94 27.60
CA GLU A 251 19.05 -20.19 27.12
C GLU A 251 17.95 -21.10 26.55
N ARG A 252 18.27 -21.87 25.50
CA ARG A 252 17.31 -22.76 24.81
C ARG A 252 16.53 -23.71 25.73
N LYS A 253 17.11 -24.12 26.87
CA LYS A 253 16.43 -24.98 27.85
C LYS A 253 15.16 -24.35 28.43
N TYR A 254 15.04 -23.02 28.37
CA TYR A 254 13.87 -22.27 28.84
C TYR A 254 12.88 -21.91 27.73
N ASP A 255 13.09 -22.27 26.47
CA ASP A 255 12.19 -21.91 25.36
C ASP A 255 10.75 -22.42 25.59
N ASN A 256 10.64 -23.57 26.27
CA ASN A 256 9.38 -24.20 26.64
C ASN A 256 9.01 -24.04 28.13
N ASP A 257 9.77 -23.24 28.88
CA ASP A 257 9.50 -23.01 30.31
C ASP A 257 8.22 -22.17 30.50
N PRO A 258 7.22 -22.66 31.26
CA PRO A 258 5.97 -21.95 31.47
C PRO A 258 6.16 -20.58 32.14
N ALA A 259 7.07 -20.47 33.11
CA ALA A 259 7.33 -19.22 33.83
C ALA A 259 7.95 -18.17 32.91
N PHE A 260 8.89 -18.56 32.04
CA PHE A 260 9.47 -17.66 31.04
C PHE A 260 8.43 -17.23 30.00
N ARG A 261 7.57 -18.14 29.52
CA ARG A 261 6.46 -17.80 28.61
C ARG A 261 5.50 -16.79 29.25
N LYS A 262 5.11 -17.00 30.50
CA LYS A 262 4.28 -16.07 31.28
C LYS A 262 4.96 -14.71 31.43
N PHE A 263 6.24 -14.69 31.81
CA PHE A 263 7.03 -13.47 31.92
C PHE A 263 7.07 -12.67 30.62
N LYS A 264 7.26 -13.33 29.46
CA LYS A 264 7.24 -12.65 28.15
C LYS A 264 5.92 -11.92 27.89
N ARG A 265 4.79 -12.56 28.22
CA ARG A 265 3.46 -11.97 28.05
C ARG A 265 3.24 -10.79 29.00
N HIS A 266 3.61 -10.95 30.27
CA HIS A 266 3.52 -9.87 31.27
C HIS A 266 4.40 -8.68 30.91
N LEU A 267 5.67 -8.91 30.55
CA LEU A 267 6.58 -7.86 30.12
C LEU A 267 5.99 -7.09 28.94
N TYR A 268 5.44 -7.80 27.95
CA TYR A 268 4.80 -7.20 26.79
C TYR A 268 3.61 -6.28 27.15
N HIS A 269 2.63 -6.78 27.91
CA HIS A 269 1.44 -6.00 28.27
C HIS A 269 1.75 -4.86 29.24
N CYS A 270 2.58 -5.10 30.25
CA CYS A 270 3.00 -4.06 31.19
C CYS A 270 3.77 -2.94 30.47
N SER A 271 4.63 -3.29 29.50
CA SER A 271 5.35 -2.29 28.69
C SER A 271 4.39 -1.38 27.95
N ILE A 272 3.42 -1.94 27.22
CA ILE A 272 2.46 -1.17 26.45
C ILE A 272 1.60 -0.30 27.37
N SER A 273 1.12 -0.85 28.49
CA SER A 273 0.35 -0.10 29.49
C SER A 273 1.15 1.10 30.04
N ALA A 274 2.39 0.86 30.49
CA ALA A 274 3.25 1.91 31.03
C ALA A 274 3.55 3.02 30.01
N ILE A 275 3.75 2.67 28.74
CA ILE A 275 4.01 3.63 27.66
C ILE A 275 2.78 4.48 27.36
N LEU A 276 1.61 3.86 27.24
CA LEU A 276 0.35 4.53 26.85
C LEU A 276 -0.31 5.32 28.00
N GLN A 277 0.23 5.21 29.22
CA GLN A 277 -0.35 5.83 30.42
C GLN A 277 -0.64 7.33 30.28
N SER A 278 0.16 8.08 29.52
CA SER A 278 -0.05 9.52 29.34
C SER A 278 -1.34 9.87 28.59
N LEU A 279 -1.92 8.94 27.81
CA LEU A 279 -3.18 9.15 27.10
C LEU A 279 -4.41 8.99 28.01
N LYS A 280 -4.28 8.28 29.14
CA LYS A 280 -5.41 7.83 29.97
C LYS A 280 -6.30 8.98 30.46
N ALA A 281 -5.71 10.11 30.86
CA ALA A 281 -6.47 11.27 31.31
C ALA A 281 -7.33 11.86 30.17
N GLY A 282 -6.75 11.98 28.97
CA GLY A 282 -7.43 12.48 27.77
C GLY A 282 -8.56 11.60 27.24
N MET A 283 -8.69 10.37 27.75
CA MET A 283 -9.82 9.48 27.44
C MET A 283 -11.07 9.79 28.26
N THR A 284 -10.94 10.45 29.42
CA THR A 284 -12.07 10.78 30.29
C THR A 284 -12.40 12.26 30.24
N THR A 285 -11.38 13.11 30.29
CA THR A 285 -11.53 14.56 30.24
C THR A 285 -10.94 15.07 28.92
N PRO A 286 -11.70 15.85 28.12
CA PRO A 286 -11.16 16.41 26.88
C PRO A 286 -9.93 17.29 27.12
N VAL A 287 -8.88 17.10 26.32
CA VAL A 287 -7.67 17.93 26.32
C VAL A 287 -7.73 19.00 25.24
N ILE A 288 -7.17 20.17 25.49
CA ILE A 288 -7.12 21.23 24.48
C ILE A 288 -5.94 20.98 23.55
N ARG A 289 -6.22 20.92 22.24
CA ARG A 289 -5.22 20.71 21.19
C ARG A 289 -5.45 21.67 20.04
N GLN A 290 -4.38 22.25 19.53
CA GLN A 290 -4.43 22.91 18.24
C GLN A 290 -4.48 21.84 17.14
N CYS A 291 -5.30 22.11 16.13
CA CYS A 291 -5.60 21.21 15.02
C CYS A 291 -4.94 21.69 13.72
N PRO A 292 -5.00 20.90 12.62
CA PRO A 292 -4.33 21.24 11.36
C PRO A 292 -4.80 22.57 10.75
N ASP A 293 -6.08 22.91 10.92
CA ASP A 293 -6.67 24.19 10.52
C ASP A 293 -6.34 25.37 11.47
N SER A 294 -5.39 25.17 12.39
CA SER A 294 -4.94 26.12 13.40
C SER A 294 -5.94 26.48 14.50
N HIS A 295 -7.16 25.93 14.48
CA HIS A 295 -8.11 26.08 15.59
C HIS A 295 -7.74 25.19 16.77
N TYR A 296 -7.96 25.69 17.99
CA TYR A 296 -7.97 24.83 19.17
C TYR A 296 -9.32 24.10 19.26
N ARG A 297 -9.27 22.85 19.72
CA ARG A 297 -10.46 22.04 20.01
C ARG A 297 -10.28 21.29 21.32
N ARG A 298 -11.42 21.01 21.98
CA ARG A 298 -11.51 20.02 23.05
C ARG A 298 -11.46 18.63 22.42
N VAL A 299 -10.45 17.82 22.72
CA VAL A 299 -10.20 16.53 22.09
C VAL A 299 -10.33 15.41 23.12
N ILE A 300 -11.11 14.37 22.80
CA ILE A 300 -11.23 13.17 23.62
C ILE A 300 -10.57 11.98 22.90
N TYR A 301 -9.74 11.25 23.62
CA TYR A 301 -8.98 10.11 23.10
C TYR A 301 -9.72 8.78 23.31
N ASP A 302 -9.46 7.82 22.43
CA ASP A 302 -9.94 6.43 22.53
C ASP A 302 -8.89 5.50 21.89
N LEU A 303 -8.56 4.36 22.49
CA LEU A 303 -7.75 3.36 21.81
C LEU A 303 -8.65 2.56 20.88
N ALA A 304 -8.70 2.97 19.62
CA ALA A 304 -9.71 2.52 18.67
C ALA A 304 -9.32 1.28 17.88
N VAL A 305 -8.06 1.22 17.43
CA VAL A 305 -7.59 0.19 16.49
C VAL A 305 -6.22 -0.35 16.89
N TYR A 306 -6.02 -1.66 16.76
CA TYR A 306 -4.72 -2.31 16.87
C TYR A 306 -4.45 -3.19 15.64
N ILE A 307 -3.37 -2.87 14.93
CA ILE A 307 -2.90 -3.59 13.74
C ILE A 307 -1.82 -4.59 14.17
N ALA A 308 -2.10 -5.88 14.04
CA ALA A 308 -1.21 -6.96 14.43
C ALA A 308 -1.42 -8.18 13.53
N ASP A 309 -0.37 -8.99 13.34
CA ASP A 309 -0.51 -10.29 12.68
C ASP A 309 -1.16 -11.31 13.63
N TYR A 310 -1.52 -12.50 13.13
CA TYR A 310 -2.30 -13.45 13.93
C TYR A 310 -1.61 -13.90 15.23
N PRO A 311 -0.32 -14.32 15.25
CA PRO A 311 0.37 -14.64 16.49
C PRO A 311 0.39 -13.49 17.50
N GLU A 312 0.57 -12.25 17.04
CA GLU A 312 0.54 -11.07 17.89
C GLU A 312 -0.89 -10.75 18.37
N GLN A 313 -1.93 -10.98 17.55
CA GLN A 313 -3.34 -10.87 17.95
C GLN A 313 -3.69 -11.86 19.07
N VAL A 314 -3.17 -13.08 19.00
CA VAL A 314 -3.32 -14.12 20.04
C VAL A 314 -2.72 -13.62 21.36
N LEU A 315 -1.49 -13.09 21.30
CA LEU A 315 -0.82 -12.49 22.45
C LEU A 315 -1.62 -11.32 23.03
N LEU A 316 -2.02 -10.38 22.18
CA LEU A 316 -2.72 -9.16 22.57
C LEU A 316 -4.07 -9.43 23.25
N ALA A 317 -4.84 -10.38 22.70
CA ALA A 317 -6.15 -10.74 23.21
C ALA A 317 -6.11 -11.71 24.40
N GLY A 318 -4.94 -12.25 24.76
CA GLY A 318 -4.84 -13.25 25.82
C GLY A 318 -5.60 -14.53 25.50
N ILE A 319 -5.55 -14.97 24.23
CA ILE A 319 -6.21 -16.21 23.80
C ILE A 319 -5.19 -17.31 23.49
N VAL A 320 -5.68 -18.54 23.37
CA VAL A 320 -4.88 -19.70 23.01
C VAL A 320 -4.64 -19.76 21.50
N GLN A 321 -3.45 -20.20 21.10
CA GLN A 321 -3.11 -20.42 19.69
C GLN A 321 -4.14 -21.35 19.02
N ASN A 322 -4.51 -21.00 17.78
CA ASN A 322 -5.54 -21.64 16.93
C ASN A 322 -6.99 -21.18 17.17
N TRP A 323 -7.25 -20.40 18.22
CA TRP A 323 -8.55 -19.78 18.44
C TRP A 323 -8.69 -18.45 17.68
N CYS A 324 -9.94 -18.04 17.43
CA CYS A 324 -10.22 -16.73 16.87
C CYS A 324 -10.20 -15.64 17.97
N PRO A 325 -9.46 -14.52 17.81
CA PRO A 325 -9.44 -13.44 18.80
C PRO A 325 -10.73 -12.60 18.82
N LYS A 326 -11.63 -12.80 17.83
CA LYS A 326 -12.86 -12.02 17.65
C LYS A 326 -14.15 -12.79 17.92
N CYS A 327 -14.14 -14.11 17.82
CA CYS A 327 -15.32 -14.93 18.05
C CYS A 327 -14.99 -16.18 18.87
N THR A 328 -16.03 -16.81 19.39
CA THR A 328 -15.96 -18.01 20.23
C THR A 328 -16.03 -19.29 19.41
N ALA A 329 -15.77 -19.23 18.09
CA ALA A 329 -15.72 -20.42 17.25
C ALA A 329 -14.62 -21.38 17.73
N LEU A 330 -14.93 -22.67 17.71
CA LEU A 330 -14.04 -23.73 18.19
C LEU A 330 -12.83 -23.89 17.25
N PRO A 331 -11.63 -24.20 17.78
CA PRO A 331 -10.43 -24.29 16.96
C PRO A 331 -10.48 -25.46 15.96
N GLU A 332 -11.29 -26.49 16.21
CA GLU A 332 -11.54 -27.61 15.28
C GLU A 332 -12.62 -27.30 14.23
N ASP A 333 -13.48 -26.30 14.46
CA ASP A 333 -14.57 -25.91 13.54
C ASP A 333 -14.76 -24.38 13.52
N LEU A 334 -13.70 -23.67 13.09
CA LEU A 334 -13.70 -22.20 13.09
C LEU A 334 -14.80 -21.61 12.20
N ASP A 335 -15.21 -22.32 11.15
CA ASP A 335 -16.23 -21.86 10.19
C ASP A 335 -17.65 -22.36 10.54
N GLY A 336 -17.83 -23.00 11.69
CA GLY A 336 -19.11 -23.44 12.21
C GLY A 336 -20.04 -22.29 12.59
N SER A 337 -21.35 -22.55 12.61
CA SER A 337 -22.39 -21.54 12.88
C SER A 337 -22.59 -21.20 14.36
N GLU A 338 -21.90 -21.89 15.28
CA GLU A 338 -22.14 -21.81 16.72
C GLU A 338 -21.30 -20.72 17.43
N GLY A 339 -20.38 -20.06 16.72
CA GLY A 339 -19.50 -19.02 17.29
C GLY A 339 -20.17 -17.65 17.45
N GLY A 340 -20.20 -17.12 18.68
CA GLY A 340 -20.59 -15.75 19.00
C GLY A 340 -19.40 -14.77 19.02
N ARG A 341 -19.65 -13.47 19.18
CA ARG A 341 -18.56 -12.47 19.32
C ARG A 341 -17.91 -12.56 20.70
N ARG A 342 -16.58 -12.49 20.76
CA ARG A 342 -15.85 -12.28 22.01
C ARG A 342 -16.06 -10.86 22.50
N THR A 343 -16.24 -10.71 23.81
CA THR A 343 -16.41 -9.40 24.44
C THR A 343 -15.71 -9.41 25.80
N ARG A 344 -15.23 -8.26 26.27
CA ARG A 344 -14.66 -8.16 27.62
C ARG A 344 -15.64 -8.62 28.69
N THR A 345 -16.93 -8.32 28.52
CA THR A 345 -17.96 -8.72 29.48
C THR A 345 -18.07 -10.24 29.57
N LEU A 346 -18.03 -10.94 28.44
CA LEU A 346 -18.03 -12.39 28.40
C LEU A 346 -16.76 -12.96 29.03
N ASP A 347 -15.58 -12.48 28.62
CA ASP A 347 -14.30 -12.97 29.13
C ASP A 347 -14.18 -12.76 30.65
N ASN A 348 -14.59 -11.59 31.16
CA ASN A 348 -14.62 -11.33 32.61
C ASN A 348 -15.57 -12.27 33.36
N LEU A 349 -16.75 -12.55 32.79
CA LEU A 349 -17.71 -13.49 33.38
C LEU A 349 -17.10 -14.89 33.46
N LEU A 350 -16.54 -15.37 32.35
CA LEU A 350 -15.89 -16.68 32.29
C LEU A 350 -14.72 -16.77 33.28
N CYS A 351 -13.80 -15.80 33.28
CA CYS A 351 -12.66 -15.77 34.21
C CYS A 351 -13.08 -15.72 35.68
N SER A 352 -14.26 -15.17 35.99
CA SER A 352 -14.79 -15.14 37.37
C SER A 352 -15.54 -16.41 37.78
N THR A 353 -15.87 -17.29 36.82
CA THR A 353 -16.76 -18.44 37.04
C THR A 353 -16.10 -19.80 36.83
N LEU A 354 -15.15 -19.90 35.90
CA LEU A 354 -14.51 -21.15 35.50
C LEU A 354 -13.07 -21.24 36.01
N VAL A 355 -12.53 -22.46 36.06
CA VAL A 355 -11.11 -22.69 36.39
C VAL A 355 -10.22 -22.57 35.16
N SER A 356 -8.92 -22.30 35.35
CA SER A 356 -7.97 -22.02 34.26
C SER A 356 -7.94 -23.09 33.15
N ASN A 357 -8.05 -24.37 33.48
CA ASN A 357 -8.07 -25.44 32.47
C ASN A 357 -9.34 -25.39 31.61
N GLU A 358 -10.51 -25.11 32.19
CA GLU A 358 -11.77 -24.98 31.45
C GLU A 358 -11.73 -23.74 30.55
N LEU A 359 -11.20 -22.62 31.04
CA LEU A 359 -10.98 -21.41 30.25
C LEU A 359 -10.09 -21.66 29.04
N TRP A 360 -9.00 -22.38 29.25
CA TRP A 360 -8.03 -22.70 28.21
C TRP A 360 -8.59 -23.66 27.16
N ASP A 361 -9.18 -24.78 27.60
CA ASP A 361 -9.60 -25.87 26.71
C ASP A 361 -10.95 -25.61 26.03
N GLU A 362 -11.93 -25.02 26.73
CA GLU A 362 -13.30 -24.84 26.21
C GLU A 362 -13.55 -23.45 25.60
N TYR A 363 -12.79 -22.44 26.02
CA TYR A 363 -12.99 -21.05 25.60
C TYR A 363 -11.75 -20.41 24.97
N GLY A 364 -10.60 -21.08 25.00
CA GLY A 364 -9.35 -20.57 24.45
C GLY A 364 -8.88 -19.28 25.11
N ILE A 365 -9.13 -19.11 26.41
CA ILE A 365 -8.70 -17.94 27.20
C ILE A 365 -7.47 -18.31 28.03
N ASP A 366 -6.41 -17.50 27.93
CA ASP A 366 -5.22 -17.57 28.77
C ASP A 366 -5.38 -16.58 29.94
N ASP A 367 -5.89 -17.07 31.07
CA ASP A 367 -6.18 -16.27 32.27
C ASP A 367 -4.92 -15.78 33.01
N ASP A 368 -3.74 -16.26 32.61
CA ASP A 368 -2.46 -15.68 33.04
C ASP A 368 -2.17 -14.33 32.34
N VAL A 369 -2.91 -13.98 31.28
CA VAL A 369 -2.74 -12.74 30.53
C VAL A 369 -3.80 -11.74 30.93
N VAL A 370 -3.36 -10.58 31.42
CA VAL A 370 -4.22 -9.40 31.57
C VAL A 370 -3.93 -8.47 30.40
N PRO A 371 -4.86 -8.33 29.42
CA PRO A 371 -4.66 -7.41 28.32
C PRO A 371 -4.45 -5.98 28.82
N PHE A 372 -3.44 -5.29 28.28
CA PHE A 372 -3.10 -3.91 28.64
C PHE A 372 -4.29 -2.94 28.52
N THR A 373 -5.28 -3.27 27.68
CA THR A 373 -6.51 -2.49 27.50
C THR A 373 -7.35 -2.39 28.76
N ASN A 374 -7.17 -3.28 29.74
CA ASN A 374 -7.89 -3.23 31.02
C ASN A 374 -7.48 -2.03 31.86
N ASP A 375 -6.29 -1.47 31.63
CA ASP A 375 -5.81 -0.28 32.34
C ASP A 375 -6.41 1.03 31.78
N PHE A 376 -7.13 0.97 30.66
CA PHE A 376 -7.65 2.15 29.96
C PHE A 376 -9.19 2.16 29.91
N PRO A 377 -9.84 3.30 30.21
CA PRO A 377 -11.31 3.39 30.24
C PRO A 377 -11.94 3.25 28.86
N ARG A 378 -11.20 3.57 27.80
CA ARG A 378 -11.66 3.59 26.41
C ARG A 378 -10.73 2.78 25.51
N ALA A 379 -10.67 1.49 25.80
CA ALA A 379 -9.91 0.51 25.03
C ALA A 379 -10.60 -0.83 25.17
N ASN A 380 -10.82 -1.58 24.07
CA ASN A 380 -11.36 -2.94 24.12
C ASN A 380 -10.73 -3.87 23.10
N ILE A 381 -9.94 -4.84 23.57
CA ILE A 381 -9.11 -5.63 22.68
C ILE A 381 -9.91 -6.36 21.59
N HIS A 382 -11.06 -6.98 21.92
CA HIS A 382 -11.86 -7.71 20.92
C HIS A 382 -12.50 -6.81 19.85
N GLU A 383 -12.76 -5.54 20.20
CA GLU A 383 -13.22 -4.53 19.23
C GLU A 383 -12.05 -3.99 18.42
N MET A 384 -10.92 -3.65 19.08
CA MET A 384 -9.79 -2.92 18.49
C MET A 384 -9.02 -3.66 17.41
N LEU A 385 -8.93 -4.99 17.44
CA LEU A 385 -8.13 -5.73 16.47
C LEU A 385 -8.63 -5.49 15.04
N SER A 386 -7.78 -5.02 14.12
CA SER A 386 -8.19 -4.77 12.73
C SER A 386 -7.84 -5.93 11.79
N PRO A 387 -8.38 -5.94 10.55
CA PRO A 387 -7.99 -6.93 9.56
C PRO A 387 -6.53 -6.73 9.10
N ASP A 388 -5.85 -7.84 8.83
CA ASP A 388 -4.48 -7.85 8.32
C ASP A 388 -4.42 -8.40 6.89
N LEU A 389 -4.56 -7.52 5.90
CA LEU A 389 -4.48 -7.87 4.48
C LEU A 389 -3.21 -8.65 4.10
N LEU A 390 -2.05 -8.30 4.66
CA LEU A 390 -0.77 -8.89 4.26
C LEU A 390 -0.60 -10.30 4.84
N HIS A 391 -0.79 -10.47 6.14
CA HIS A 391 -0.51 -11.73 6.81
C HIS A 391 -1.70 -12.70 6.77
N GLN A 392 -2.94 -12.22 6.74
CA GLN A 392 -4.12 -13.09 6.68
C GLN A 392 -4.46 -13.48 5.24
N ILE A 393 -4.61 -12.53 4.32
CA ILE A 393 -5.04 -12.84 2.94
C ILE A 393 -3.85 -13.21 2.04
N ILE A 394 -2.88 -12.30 1.89
CA ILE A 394 -1.84 -12.41 0.86
C ILE A 394 -0.83 -13.52 1.21
N LYS A 395 -0.20 -13.45 2.38
CA LYS A 395 0.74 -14.48 2.83
C LYS A 395 0.00 -15.71 3.34
N GLY A 396 -1.04 -15.54 4.16
CA GLY A 396 -1.78 -16.66 4.76
C GLY A 396 -2.64 -17.43 3.76
N ALA A 397 -3.80 -16.90 3.42
CA ALA A 397 -4.80 -17.61 2.62
C ALA A 397 -4.33 -17.90 1.19
N PHE A 398 -3.66 -16.96 0.53
CA PHE A 398 -3.18 -17.16 -0.84
C PHE A 398 -1.87 -17.98 -0.89
N ASN A 399 -0.78 -17.47 -0.32
CA ASN A 399 0.54 -18.09 -0.51
C ASN A 399 0.70 -19.39 0.32
N ASP A 400 0.70 -19.27 1.65
CA ASP A 400 0.95 -20.40 2.57
C ASP A 400 -0.09 -21.51 2.41
N HIS A 401 -1.33 -21.17 2.03
CA HIS A 401 -2.41 -22.13 1.88
C HIS A 401 -2.65 -22.47 0.40
N LEU A 402 -3.30 -21.61 -0.40
CA LEU A 402 -3.76 -22.01 -1.73
C LEU A 402 -2.64 -22.36 -2.72
N VAL A 403 -1.53 -21.60 -2.77
CA VAL A 403 -0.39 -21.93 -3.65
C VAL A 403 0.23 -23.26 -3.22
N SER A 404 0.48 -23.42 -1.92
CA SER A 404 1.00 -24.68 -1.36
C SER A 404 0.09 -25.87 -1.69
N TRP A 405 -1.22 -25.76 -1.44
CA TRP A 405 -2.20 -26.83 -1.68
C TRP A 405 -2.34 -27.14 -3.16
N THR A 406 -2.23 -26.15 -4.04
CA THR A 406 -2.22 -26.34 -5.49
C THR A 406 -1.00 -27.16 -5.92
N CYS A 407 0.17 -26.86 -5.39
CA CYS A 407 1.37 -27.67 -5.66
C CYS A 407 1.22 -29.11 -5.14
N SER A 408 0.73 -29.27 -3.91
CA SER A 408 0.47 -30.60 -3.33
C SER A 408 -0.56 -31.39 -4.13
N TYR A 409 -1.61 -30.73 -4.63
CA TYR A 409 -2.61 -31.33 -5.51
C TYR A 409 -1.95 -31.91 -6.78
N ILE A 410 -1.13 -31.12 -7.47
CA ILE A 410 -0.44 -31.54 -8.70
C ILE A 410 0.45 -32.76 -8.43
N LEU A 411 1.24 -32.72 -7.36
CA LEU A 411 2.12 -33.84 -6.96
C LEU A 411 1.32 -35.09 -6.59
N SER A 412 0.21 -34.94 -5.88
CA SER A 412 -0.63 -36.07 -5.46
C SER A 412 -1.34 -36.75 -6.63
N ILE A 413 -1.80 -35.99 -7.63
CA ILE A 413 -2.56 -36.53 -8.76
C ILE A 413 -1.65 -37.14 -9.84
N HIS A 414 -0.49 -36.53 -10.09
CA HIS A 414 0.40 -36.95 -11.17
C HIS A 414 1.60 -37.78 -10.70
N GLY A 415 1.80 -37.91 -9.38
CA GLY A 415 3.01 -38.48 -8.80
C GLY A 415 4.20 -37.51 -8.87
N GLU A 416 5.27 -37.81 -8.12
CA GLU A 416 6.36 -36.86 -7.89
C GLU A 416 7.12 -36.48 -9.19
N ALA A 417 7.47 -37.46 -10.02
CA ALA A 417 8.25 -37.20 -11.25
C ALA A 417 7.47 -36.30 -12.23
N ARG A 418 6.26 -36.71 -12.62
CA ARG A 418 5.43 -35.95 -13.56
C ARG A 418 4.90 -34.65 -12.96
N GLY A 419 4.57 -34.66 -11.67
CA GLY A 419 4.16 -33.46 -10.95
C GLY A 419 5.27 -32.39 -10.95
N ASN A 420 6.53 -32.77 -10.74
CA ASN A 420 7.66 -31.85 -10.83
C ASN A 420 7.85 -31.28 -12.24
N GLU A 421 7.63 -32.06 -13.30
CA GLU A 421 7.63 -31.54 -14.68
C GLU A 421 6.55 -30.47 -14.88
N ILE A 422 5.33 -30.72 -14.38
CA ILE A 422 4.21 -29.76 -14.45
C ILE A 422 4.51 -28.51 -13.65
N LEU A 423 5.06 -28.64 -12.43
CA LEU A 423 5.45 -27.49 -11.61
C LEU A 423 6.54 -26.64 -12.29
N ASN A 424 7.51 -27.28 -12.95
CA ASN A 424 8.51 -26.59 -13.76
C ASN A 424 7.87 -25.86 -14.95
N ASP A 425 6.85 -26.44 -15.59
CA ASP A 425 6.13 -25.74 -16.67
C ASP A 425 5.33 -24.54 -16.15
N ILE A 426 4.66 -24.67 -15.00
CA ILE A 426 4.01 -23.55 -14.32
C ILE A 426 5.02 -22.42 -14.05
N ASP A 427 6.23 -22.75 -13.59
CA ASP A 427 7.29 -21.77 -13.37
C ASP A 427 7.73 -21.08 -14.66
N LYS A 428 7.82 -21.81 -15.78
CA LYS A 428 8.06 -21.23 -17.12
C LYS A 428 6.91 -20.34 -17.57
N ARG A 429 5.65 -20.74 -17.36
CA ARG A 429 4.45 -19.95 -17.70
C ARG A 429 4.44 -18.63 -16.94
N ILE A 430 4.79 -18.66 -15.65
CA ILE A 430 4.97 -17.45 -14.84
C ILE A 430 6.09 -16.58 -15.43
N ALA A 431 7.25 -17.15 -15.75
CA ALA A 431 8.38 -16.43 -16.34
C ALA A 431 8.07 -15.81 -17.72
N ALA A 432 7.21 -16.48 -18.49
CA ALA A 432 6.72 -16.07 -19.80
C ALA A 432 5.70 -14.92 -19.74
N THR A 433 5.22 -14.53 -18.55
CA THR A 433 4.29 -13.40 -18.43
C THR A 433 4.90 -12.13 -19.08
N PRO A 434 4.16 -11.44 -19.98
CA PRO A 434 4.60 -10.19 -20.57
C PRO A 434 5.01 -9.14 -19.52
N HIS A 435 5.87 -8.22 -19.93
CA HIS A 435 6.25 -7.11 -19.07
C HIS A 435 5.05 -6.17 -18.86
N PHE A 436 4.87 -5.71 -17.62
CA PHE A 436 3.90 -4.66 -17.28
C PHE A 436 4.52 -3.71 -16.24
N PRO A 437 4.41 -2.38 -16.42
CA PRO A 437 4.95 -1.41 -15.46
C PRO A 437 4.48 -1.68 -14.02
N GLY A 438 5.42 -1.69 -13.08
CA GLY A 438 5.13 -1.92 -11.65
C GLY A 438 4.77 -3.37 -11.26
N LEU A 439 4.74 -4.31 -12.22
CA LEU A 439 4.61 -5.73 -11.93
C LEU A 439 5.99 -6.39 -11.84
N ARG A 440 6.31 -6.96 -10.66
CA ARG A 440 7.54 -7.75 -10.49
C ARG A 440 7.50 -8.99 -11.39
N ARG A 441 8.60 -9.26 -12.08
CA ARG A 441 8.78 -10.45 -12.91
C ARG A 441 9.44 -11.59 -12.13
N PHE A 442 9.25 -12.81 -12.62
CA PHE A 442 9.78 -14.03 -12.03
C PHE A 442 10.57 -14.82 -13.09
N PRO A 443 11.82 -14.45 -13.39
CA PRO A 443 12.58 -15.09 -14.46
C PRO A 443 12.79 -16.60 -14.26
N GLN A 444 12.84 -17.05 -13.00
CA GLN A 444 12.97 -18.47 -12.61
C GLN A 444 11.65 -19.04 -12.02
N GLY A 445 10.51 -18.41 -12.29
CA GLY A 445 9.23 -18.81 -11.70
C GLY A 445 9.22 -18.69 -10.17
N ARG A 446 8.72 -19.70 -9.46
CA ARG A 446 8.51 -19.68 -8.00
C ARG A 446 9.73 -20.16 -7.18
N TRP A 447 10.87 -20.45 -7.81
CA TRP A 447 12.05 -21.02 -7.15
C TRP A 447 12.85 -19.99 -6.32
N PHE A 448 12.30 -19.54 -5.20
CA PHE A 448 12.99 -18.70 -4.22
C PHE A 448 13.10 -19.38 -2.86
N LYS A 449 14.24 -19.19 -2.19
CA LYS A 449 14.44 -19.69 -0.82
C LYS A 449 13.64 -18.91 0.23
N GLN A 450 13.34 -17.64 -0.03
CA GLN A 450 12.62 -16.76 0.89
C GLN A 450 11.63 -15.89 0.12
N TRP A 451 10.35 -15.96 0.51
CA TRP A 451 9.28 -15.16 -0.07
C TRP A 451 9.06 -13.88 0.74
N THR A 452 9.05 -12.73 0.07
CA THR A 452 8.61 -11.47 0.67
C THR A 452 7.11 -11.26 0.49
N GLY A 453 6.57 -10.25 1.18
CA GLY A 453 5.18 -9.82 0.97
C GLY A 453 4.93 -9.32 -0.45
N ASP A 454 5.90 -8.67 -1.08
CA ASP A 454 5.77 -8.15 -2.44
C ASP A 454 5.88 -9.26 -3.49
N ASP A 455 6.68 -10.30 -3.24
CA ASP A 455 6.71 -11.51 -4.09
C ASP A 455 5.36 -12.20 -4.09
N SER A 456 4.74 -12.34 -2.91
CA SER A 456 3.41 -12.94 -2.78
C SER A 456 2.37 -12.13 -3.56
N LYS A 457 2.37 -10.79 -3.42
CA LYS A 457 1.48 -9.90 -4.18
C LYS A 457 1.70 -10.00 -5.68
N ALA A 458 2.94 -10.10 -6.16
CA ALA A 458 3.22 -10.20 -7.59
C ALA A 458 2.77 -11.56 -8.14
N LEU A 459 2.98 -12.65 -7.39
CA LEU A 459 2.53 -13.99 -7.79
C LEU A 459 1.01 -14.05 -7.94
N MET A 460 0.24 -13.43 -7.04
CA MET A 460 -1.23 -13.37 -7.13
C MET A 460 -1.74 -12.90 -8.49
N LYS A 461 -1.00 -11.98 -9.12
CA LYS A 461 -1.40 -11.33 -10.37
C LYS A 461 -1.21 -12.21 -11.60
N VAL A 462 -0.44 -13.31 -11.49
CA VAL A 462 -0.02 -14.14 -12.63
C VAL A 462 -0.26 -15.63 -12.42
N PHE A 463 -0.60 -16.05 -11.20
CA PHE A 463 -0.69 -17.47 -10.85
C PHE A 463 -1.88 -18.19 -11.50
N ILE A 464 -3.07 -17.58 -11.52
CA ILE A 464 -4.28 -18.20 -12.10
C ILE A 464 -4.07 -18.59 -13.57
N PRO A 465 -3.62 -17.69 -14.47
CA PRO A 465 -3.33 -18.08 -15.85
C PRO A 465 -2.28 -19.19 -16.00
N ALA A 466 -1.30 -19.25 -15.10
CA ALA A 466 -0.22 -20.23 -15.20
C ALA A 466 -0.68 -21.67 -14.86
N ILE A 467 -1.72 -21.82 -14.03
CA ILE A 467 -2.19 -23.13 -13.56
C ILE A 467 -3.51 -23.59 -14.18
N ALA A 468 -4.23 -22.72 -14.90
CA ALA A 468 -5.63 -22.91 -15.26
C ALA A 468 -5.92 -24.25 -15.96
N GLU A 469 -4.99 -24.72 -16.79
CA GLU A 469 -5.09 -25.98 -17.54
C GLU A 469 -4.56 -27.21 -16.78
N TYR A 470 -3.89 -27.03 -15.64
CA TYR A 470 -3.30 -28.12 -14.85
C TYR A 470 -4.13 -28.55 -13.64
N VAL A 471 -5.17 -27.79 -13.29
CA VAL A 471 -5.97 -28.05 -12.09
C VAL A 471 -7.46 -28.07 -12.41
N PRO A 472 -8.30 -28.73 -11.60
CA PRO A 472 -9.74 -28.73 -11.80
C PRO A 472 -10.32 -27.33 -11.78
N VAL A 473 -11.40 -27.13 -12.55
CA VAL A 473 -12.16 -25.88 -12.61
C VAL A 473 -12.45 -25.31 -11.22
N ARG A 474 -12.85 -26.14 -10.25
CA ARG A 474 -13.14 -25.71 -8.87
C ARG A 474 -11.92 -25.13 -8.15
N VAL A 475 -10.71 -25.63 -8.39
CA VAL A 475 -9.47 -25.08 -7.81
C VAL A 475 -9.19 -23.69 -8.37
N THR A 476 -9.32 -23.53 -9.69
CA THR A 476 -9.16 -22.21 -10.34
C THR A 476 -10.21 -21.21 -9.86
N GLN A 477 -11.47 -21.64 -9.74
CA GLN A 477 -12.56 -20.82 -9.22
C GLN A 477 -12.38 -20.46 -7.73
N CYS A 478 -11.77 -21.34 -6.93
CA CYS A 478 -11.40 -21.06 -5.54
C CYS A 478 -10.39 -19.91 -5.45
N LEU A 479 -9.30 -20.00 -6.22
CA LEU A 479 -8.29 -18.93 -6.31
C LEU A 479 -8.90 -17.63 -6.83
N SER A 480 -9.69 -17.69 -7.91
CA SER A 480 -10.39 -16.54 -8.48
C SER A 480 -11.29 -15.84 -7.45
N ALA A 481 -12.08 -16.61 -6.70
CA ALA A 481 -12.96 -16.07 -5.66
C ALA A 481 -12.20 -15.41 -4.49
N LEU A 482 -11.07 -15.99 -4.06
CA LEU A 482 -10.21 -15.37 -3.04
C LEU A 482 -9.60 -14.05 -3.57
N LEU A 483 -9.15 -14.03 -4.82
CA LEU A 483 -8.60 -12.81 -5.42
C LEU A 483 -9.67 -11.74 -5.59
N ASP A 484 -10.87 -12.09 -6.06
CA ASP A 484 -12.00 -11.15 -6.15
C ASP A 484 -12.31 -10.55 -4.77
N PHE A 485 -12.45 -11.38 -3.73
CA PHE A 485 -12.61 -10.90 -2.35
C PHE A 485 -11.47 -9.96 -1.94
N CYS A 486 -10.21 -10.37 -2.15
CA CYS A 486 -9.02 -9.61 -1.79
C CYS A 486 -8.97 -8.23 -2.44
N TYR A 487 -9.33 -8.13 -3.73
CA TYR A 487 -9.30 -6.86 -4.43
C TYR A 487 -10.46 -5.95 -4.02
N ILE A 488 -11.67 -6.48 -3.82
CA ILE A 488 -12.82 -5.69 -3.35
C ILE A 488 -12.55 -5.09 -1.96
N VAL A 489 -12.08 -5.89 -0.99
CA VAL A 489 -11.78 -5.37 0.37
C VAL A 489 -10.57 -4.41 0.41
N ARG A 490 -9.89 -4.23 -0.73
CA ARG A 490 -8.79 -3.27 -0.91
C ARG A 490 -9.19 -2.04 -1.73
N HIS A 491 -10.47 -1.86 -2.04
CA HIS A 491 -10.95 -0.60 -2.62
C HIS A 491 -10.77 0.56 -1.63
N SER A 492 -10.57 1.77 -2.17
CA SER A 492 -10.38 2.99 -1.36
C SER A 492 -11.69 3.49 -0.72
N GLU A 493 -12.81 3.10 -1.30
CA GLU A 493 -14.18 3.34 -0.86
C GLU A 493 -14.97 2.06 -1.08
N LEU A 494 -15.78 1.65 -0.10
CA LEU A 494 -16.70 0.54 -0.23
C LEU A 494 -18.12 1.01 0.03
N GLY A 495 -19.04 0.68 -0.87
CA GLY A 495 -20.48 0.82 -0.65
C GLY A 495 -21.16 -0.50 -0.33
N GLU A 496 -22.46 -0.44 -0.07
CA GLU A 496 -23.28 -1.62 0.21
C GLU A 496 -23.20 -2.70 -0.88
N ARG A 497 -23.10 -2.28 -2.15
CA ARG A 497 -22.92 -3.22 -3.28
C ARG A 497 -21.58 -3.94 -3.20
N ASP A 498 -20.50 -3.22 -2.93
CA ASP A 498 -19.15 -3.79 -2.85
C ASP A 498 -19.06 -4.78 -1.68
N ILE A 499 -19.73 -4.47 -0.56
CA ILE A 499 -19.86 -5.40 0.58
C ILE A 499 -20.59 -6.68 0.17
N ALA A 500 -21.71 -6.57 -0.55
CA ALA A 500 -22.45 -7.74 -1.04
C ALA A 500 -21.63 -8.57 -2.05
N ASP A 501 -20.89 -7.92 -2.95
CA ASP A 501 -20.02 -8.57 -3.93
C ASP A 501 -18.85 -9.30 -3.23
N ALA A 502 -18.27 -8.70 -2.19
CA ALA A 502 -17.25 -9.35 -1.36
C ALA A 502 -17.82 -10.55 -0.58
N GLU A 503 -19.02 -10.44 -0.01
CA GLU A 503 -19.69 -11.56 0.67
C GLU A 503 -19.93 -12.74 -0.30
N ALA A 504 -20.42 -12.45 -1.51
CA ALA A 504 -20.61 -13.44 -2.56
C ALA A 504 -19.28 -14.10 -2.97
N ALA A 505 -18.21 -13.32 -3.10
CA ALA A 505 -16.87 -13.85 -3.39
C ALA A 505 -16.36 -14.76 -2.26
N LEU A 506 -16.56 -14.38 -1.00
CA LEU A 506 -16.17 -15.19 0.16
C LEU A 506 -16.95 -16.51 0.22
N HIS A 507 -18.26 -16.48 -0.01
CA HIS A 507 -19.09 -17.68 -0.09
C HIS A 507 -18.64 -18.61 -1.23
N LYS A 508 -18.35 -18.04 -2.41
CA LYS A 508 -17.81 -18.79 -3.55
C LYS A 508 -16.45 -19.40 -3.24
N PHE A 509 -15.59 -18.70 -2.49
CA PHE A 509 -14.31 -19.22 -2.00
C PHE A 509 -14.53 -20.43 -1.07
N HIS A 510 -15.39 -20.32 -0.06
CA HIS A 510 -15.70 -21.42 0.87
C HIS A 510 -16.30 -22.64 0.17
N THR A 511 -17.15 -22.43 -0.84
CA THR A 511 -17.74 -23.52 -1.63
C THR A 511 -16.69 -24.25 -2.48
N ASN A 512 -15.77 -23.49 -3.10
CA ASN A 512 -14.81 -24.06 -4.05
C ASN A 512 -13.57 -24.64 -3.38
N ARG A 513 -13.17 -24.16 -2.18
CA ARG A 513 -12.04 -24.75 -1.44
C ARG A 513 -12.25 -26.21 -1.05
N GLU A 514 -13.51 -26.66 -0.97
CA GLU A 514 -13.86 -28.08 -0.76
C GLU A 514 -13.22 -29.01 -1.80
N ALA A 515 -12.86 -28.53 -2.99
CA ALA A 515 -12.09 -29.30 -3.96
C ALA A 515 -10.74 -29.83 -3.40
N PHE A 516 -10.13 -29.11 -2.45
CA PHE A 516 -8.92 -29.58 -1.75
C PHE A 516 -9.22 -30.65 -0.69
N ARG A 517 -10.41 -30.66 -0.09
CA ARG A 517 -10.84 -31.74 0.79
C ARG A 517 -11.19 -32.99 -0.03
N ASP A 518 -11.96 -32.82 -1.09
CA ASP A 518 -12.39 -33.88 -2.01
C ASP A 518 -11.21 -34.63 -2.65
N SER A 519 -10.10 -33.91 -2.91
CA SER A 519 -8.85 -34.47 -3.45
C SER A 519 -7.90 -35.04 -2.40
N GLY A 520 -8.27 -35.00 -1.11
CA GLY A 520 -7.45 -35.53 -0.02
C GLY A 520 -6.27 -34.64 0.40
N ILE A 521 -6.17 -33.41 -0.11
CA ILE A 521 -5.11 -32.45 0.26
C ILE A 521 -5.41 -31.80 1.62
N ARG A 522 -6.69 -31.59 1.94
CA ARG A 522 -7.18 -31.03 3.22
C ARG A 522 -8.26 -31.92 3.85
N PRO A 523 -7.94 -33.19 4.20
CA PRO A 523 -8.93 -34.13 4.72
C PRO A 523 -9.49 -33.72 6.08
N THR A 524 -8.69 -33.01 6.88
CA THR A 524 -9.09 -32.49 8.21
C THR A 524 -9.79 -31.13 8.15
N GLY A 525 -10.08 -30.62 6.95
CA GLY A 525 -10.82 -29.37 6.76
C GLY A 525 -9.99 -28.08 6.80
N PHE A 526 -10.67 -26.98 7.14
CA PHE A 526 -10.20 -25.61 6.90
C PHE A 526 -10.17 -24.73 8.15
N SER A 527 -10.14 -25.33 9.34
CA SER A 527 -10.05 -24.64 10.63
C SER A 527 -8.67 -23.99 10.79
N LEU A 528 -8.48 -22.90 10.05
CA LEU A 528 -7.25 -22.16 9.87
C LEU A 528 -7.54 -20.69 10.21
N PRO A 529 -7.03 -20.17 11.33
CA PRO A 529 -7.37 -18.83 11.82
C PRO A 529 -7.20 -17.71 10.79
N ARG A 530 -6.16 -17.81 9.94
CA ARG A 530 -5.91 -16.83 8.87
C ARG A 530 -7.00 -16.85 7.78
N GLN A 531 -7.53 -18.01 7.41
CA GLN A 531 -8.68 -18.07 6.48
C GLN A 531 -9.98 -17.69 7.18
N HIS A 532 -10.21 -18.20 8.40
CA HIS A 532 -11.40 -17.86 9.18
C HIS A 532 -11.53 -16.33 9.39
N SER A 533 -10.41 -15.63 9.56
CA SER A 533 -10.40 -14.17 9.73
C SER A 533 -11.14 -13.41 8.61
N LEU A 534 -11.20 -13.98 7.39
CA LEU A 534 -11.90 -13.40 6.22
C LEU A 534 -13.38 -13.12 6.52
N THR A 535 -14.03 -13.93 7.37
CA THR A 535 -15.44 -13.77 7.77
C THR A 535 -15.69 -12.50 8.57
N HIS A 536 -14.65 -11.95 9.21
CA HIS A 536 -14.75 -10.75 10.04
C HIS A 536 -14.47 -9.45 9.27
N TYR A 537 -13.98 -9.54 8.02
CA TYR A 537 -13.55 -8.36 7.25
C TYR A 537 -14.68 -7.38 6.98
N LEU A 538 -15.84 -7.86 6.51
CA LEU A 538 -16.94 -6.97 6.14
C LEU A 538 -17.46 -6.19 7.34
N TYR A 539 -17.63 -6.86 8.48
CA TYR A 539 -17.96 -6.20 9.74
C TYR A 539 -16.91 -5.15 10.14
N MET A 540 -15.62 -5.50 10.05
CA MET A 540 -14.55 -4.56 10.38
C MET A 540 -14.46 -3.37 9.43
N ILE A 541 -14.78 -3.55 8.15
CA ILE A 541 -14.87 -2.45 7.17
C ILE A 541 -15.99 -1.48 7.57
N GLN A 542 -17.12 -2.01 8.01
CA GLN A 542 -18.24 -1.18 8.47
C GLN A 542 -17.89 -0.43 9.76
N GLU A 543 -17.16 -1.07 10.68
CA GLU A 543 -16.72 -0.44 11.94
C GLU A 543 -15.63 0.62 11.72
N PHE A 544 -14.62 0.34 10.88
CA PHE A 544 -13.39 1.14 10.80
C PHE A 544 -13.19 1.89 9.47
N GLY A 545 -14.07 1.73 8.48
CA GLY A 545 -13.84 2.25 7.14
C GLY A 545 -13.00 1.32 6.27
N ALA A 546 -12.59 1.80 5.10
CA ALA A 546 -11.83 0.97 4.15
C ALA A 546 -10.49 0.50 4.76
N PRO A 547 -10.10 -0.78 4.64
CA PRO A 547 -8.91 -1.35 5.32
C PRO A 547 -7.59 -0.81 4.78
N ASN A 548 -7.63 -0.15 3.63
CA ASN A 548 -6.49 0.52 3.04
C ASN A 548 -5.83 1.47 4.05
N ARG A 549 -4.63 1.10 4.51
CA ARG A 549 -3.80 1.82 5.52
C ARG A 549 -4.31 1.74 6.98
N LEU A 550 -5.35 0.96 7.26
CA LEU A 550 -5.75 0.51 8.62
C LEU A 550 -5.36 -0.96 8.87
N CYS A 551 -4.37 -1.45 8.12
CA CYS A 551 -3.83 -2.80 8.19
C CYS A 551 -2.30 -2.78 8.16
N SER A 552 -1.68 -3.95 8.33
CA SER A 552 -0.21 -4.15 8.44
C SER A 552 0.61 -3.58 7.28
N SER A 553 0.01 -3.28 6.13
CA SER A 553 0.71 -2.62 5.01
C SER A 553 1.34 -1.28 5.42
N ILE A 554 0.74 -0.55 6.37
CA ILE A 554 1.26 0.74 6.83
C ILE A 554 2.47 0.58 7.75
N THR A 555 2.44 -0.41 8.66
CA THR A 555 3.54 -0.70 9.57
C THR A 555 4.71 -1.33 8.83
N GLU A 556 4.46 -2.20 7.84
CA GLU A 556 5.51 -2.80 7.00
C GLU A 556 6.29 -1.75 6.20
N LEU A 557 5.59 -0.79 5.57
CA LEU A 557 6.26 0.32 4.90
C LEU A 557 7.09 1.17 5.88
N ARG A 558 6.57 1.38 7.11
CA ARG A 558 7.30 2.13 8.13
C ARG A 558 8.47 1.36 8.72
N HIS A 559 8.48 0.02 8.72
CA HIS A 559 9.64 -0.77 9.14
C HIS A 559 10.89 -0.46 8.31
N ILE A 560 10.73 -0.15 7.02
CA ILE A 560 11.86 0.23 6.16
C ILE A 560 12.54 1.48 6.71
N THR A 561 11.78 2.55 6.96
CA THR A 561 12.33 3.85 7.39
C THR A 561 12.64 3.92 8.87
N ALA A 562 11.92 3.17 9.72
CA ALA A 562 12.06 3.23 11.18
C ALA A 562 12.95 2.13 11.76
N VAL A 563 13.22 1.04 11.02
CA VAL A 563 14.03 -0.08 11.53
C VAL A 563 15.15 -0.45 10.58
N LYS A 564 14.83 -0.86 9.35
CA LYS A 564 15.82 -1.42 8.41
C LYS A 564 16.86 -0.38 7.98
N ARG A 565 16.45 0.84 7.61
CA ARG A 565 17.39 1.92 7.25
C ARG A 565 18.22 2.43 8.43
N PRO A 566 17.63 2.78 9.61
CA PRO A 566 18.44 3.16 10.77
C PRO A 566 19.42 2.07 11.19
N TRP A 567 19.04 0.79 11.11
CA TRP A 567 19.95 -0.32 11.39
C TRP A 567 21.11 -0.38 10.38
N ARG A 568 20.84 -0.16 9.08
CA ARG A 568 21.88 -0.08 8.04
C ARG A 568 22.81 1.12 8.23
N HIS A 569 22.29 2.24 8.72
CA HIS A 569 23.07 3.45 9.03
C HIS A 569 23.95 3.25 10.28
N SER A 570 23.51 2.42 11.22
CA SER A 570 24.26 2.13 12.44
C SER A 570 25.56 1.35 12.17
N ASN A 571 26.47 1.36 13.14
CA ASN A 571 27.65 0.48 13.13
C ASN A 571 27.33 -1.00 13.43
N ARG A 572 26.05 -1.36 13.60
CA ARG A 572 25.51 -2.71 13.90
C ARG A 572 25.91 -3.28 15.26
N TYR A 573 26.65 -2.55 16.09
CA TYR A 573 26.98 -2.89 17.47
C TYR A 573 26.05 -2.14 18.42
N GLU A 574 25.29 -2.84 19.26
CA GLU A 574 24.29 -2.26 20.18
C GLU A 574 23.44 -1.18 19.48
N ALA A 575 22.98 -1.50 18.27
CA ALA A 575 22.51 -0.53 17.29
C ALA A 575 21.27 0.26 17.72
N LEU A 576 20.50 -0.21 18.70
CA LEU A 576 19.23 0.41 19.09
C LEU A 576 19.41 1.90 19.41
N ARG A 577 20.38 2.28 20.25
CA ARG A 577 20.62 3.69 20.60
C ARG A 577 20.91 4.55 19.37
N GLN A 578 21.69 4.03 18.43
CA GLN A 578 22.01 4.74 17.18
C GLN A 578 20.77 4.88 16.32
N MET A 579 19.95 3.82 16.21
CA MET A 579 18.70 3.85 15.47
C MET A 579 17.73 4.90 16.02
N LEU A 580 17.58 4.99 17.34
CA LEU A 580 16.71 5.97 18.00
C LEU A 580 17.12 7.42 17.67
N LEU A 581 18.43 7.71 17.68
CA LEU A 581 18.97 9.02 17.32
C LEU A 581 18.77 9.33 15.83
N THR A 582 19.04 8.38 14.94
CA THR A 582 18.79 8.53 13.51
C THR A 582 17.33 8.86 13.22
N ILE A 583 16.39 8.14 13.85
CA ILE A 583 14.95 8.40 13.70
C ILE A 583 14.62 9.82 14.18
N GLN A 584 15.15 10.23 15.34
CA GLN A 584 14.94 11.57 15.88
C GLN A 584 15.48 12.67 14.97
N TRP A 585 16.67 12.49 14.38
CA TRP A 585 17.24 13.45 13.43
C TRP A 585 16.46 13.55 12.11
N LEU A 586 15.97 12.42 11.60
CA LEU A 586 15.10 12.41 10.41
C LEU A 586 13.78 13.14 10.68
N ASP A 587 13.15 12.91 11.84
CA ASP A 587 11.90 13.58 12.22
C ASP A 587 12.10 15.10 12.39
N LYS A 588 13.22 15.52 13.00
CA LYS A 588 13.60 16.93 13.15
C LYS A 588 13.78 17.63 11.80
N LEU A 589 14.52 17.02 10.88
CA LEU A 589 14.73 17.57 9.54
C LEU A 589 13.42 17.64 8.74
N ALA A 590 12.56 16.62 8.88
CA ALA A 590 11.23 16.63 8.27
C ALA A 590 10.33 17.73 8.86
N GLY A 591 10.31 17.91 10.18
CA GLY A 591 9.55 18.96 10.85
C GLY A 591 9.98 20.36 10.44
N ALA A 592 11.30 20.63 10.43
CA ALA A 592 11.84 21.90 9.96
C ALA A 592 11.49 22.18 8.49
N ARG A 593 11.48 21.15 7.63
CA ARG A 593 11.05 21.29 6.23
C ARG A 593 9.60 21.74 6.11
N VAL A 594 8.69 21.12 6.86
CA VAL A 594 7.25 21.46 6.84
C VAL A 594 7.05 22.91 7.26
N GLU A 595 7.73 23.34 8.33
CA GLU A 595 7.67 24.72 8.80
C GLU A 595 8.16 25.73 7.73
N PHE A 596 9.30 25.45 7.08
CA PHE A 596 9.81 26.32 6.01
C PHE A 596 8.90 26.37 4.78
N VAL A 597 8.15 25.31 4.50
CA VAL A 597 7.15 25.29 3.41
C VAL A 597 5.91 26.10 3.80
N ASP A 598 5.39 25.93 5.02
CA ASP A 598 4.26 26.70 5.57
C ASP A 598 4.55 28.21 5.54
N ARG A 599 5.81 28.58 5.77
CA ARG A 599 6.32 29.96 5.72
C ARG A 599 6.61 30.50 4.32
N GLY A 600 6.42 29.69 3.27
CA GLY A 600 6.72 30.05 1.88
C GLY A 600 8.21 30.21 1.56
N MET A 601 9.10 29.72 2.44
CA MET A 601 10.57 29.84 2.31
C MET A 601 11.17 28.74 1.44
N LEU A 602 10.51 27.59 1.40
CA LEU A 602 10.80 26.51 0.47
C LEU A 602 9.57 26.31 -0.43
N PRO A 603 9.77 25.97 -1.72
CA PRO A 603 8.67 25.47 -2.49
C PRO A 603 8.12 24.23 -1.76
N PRO A 604 6.81 23.98 -1.81
CA PRO A 604 6.26 22.73 -1.35
C PRO A 604 6.84 21.64 -2.25
N SER A 605 7.98 21.10 -1.87
CA SER A 605 8.61 19.99 -2.59
C SER A 605 7.90 18.76 -2.07
N HIS A 606 6.89 18.34 -2.82
CA HIS A 606 6.04 17.20 -2.45
C HIS A 606 6.77 15.85 -2.58
N ALA A 607 8.02 15.86 -3.03
CA ALA A 607 8.87 14.69 -3.02
C ALA A 607 9.43 14.46 -1.61
N ILE A 608 8.80 13.54 -0.87
CA ILE A 608 9.61 12.57 -0.13
C ILE A 608 10.64 12.04 -1.15
N PRO A 609 11.92 11.87 -0.81
CA PRO A 609 12.83 11.15 -1.69
C PRO A 609 12.14 9.85 -2.09
N ALA A 610 11.78 9.73 -3.38
CA ALA A 610 11.35 8.47 -3.95
C ALA A 610 12.36 7.42 -3.51
N VAL A 611 11.87 6.22 -3.22
CA VAL A 611 12.68 5.05 -2.88
C VAL A 611 13.67 4.80 -4.01
N VAL A 612 14.86 5.41 -3.97
CA VAL A 612 16.08 4.96 -4.64
C VAL A 612 17.29 5.67 -4.01
N PRO A 613 18.28 4.92 -3.49
CA PRO A 613 19.67 5.32 -3.61
C PRO A 613 20.26 4.61 -4.83
N ARG A 614 20.66 5.37 -5.86
CA ARG A 614 21.61 4.89 -6.86
C ARG A 614 23.01 5.18 -6.35
N HIS A 615 23.79 4.10 -6.22
CA HIS A 615 25.24 4.04 -6.18
C HIS A 615 26.00 4.91 -5.15
N ALA A 616 26.28 4.31 -4.00
CA ALA A 616 27.64 4.26 -3.46
C ALA A 616 27.75 3.16 -2.40
N THR A 617 28.50 2.11 -2.74
CA THR A 617 29.12 1.03 -1.93
C THR A 617 28.64 -0.38 -2.26
N HIS A 618 29.46 -1.06 -3.06
CA HIS A 618 29.49 -2.52 -3.17
C HIS A 618 29.86 -3.10 -1.80
N HIS A 619 28.89 -3.60 -1.04
CA HIS A 619 29.14 -4.62 -0.02
C HIS A 619 27.96 -5.61 0.00
N ILE A 620 28.24 -6.76 -0.62
CA ILE A 620 27.62 -8.09 -0.51
C ILE A 620 26.33 -8.15 0.31
N ASP A 621 25.19 -8.13 -0.38
CA ASP A 621 23.98 -8.82 0.07
C ASP A 621 23.77 -10.00 -0.89
N GLU A 622 24.15 -11.20 -0.47
CA GLU A 622 23.72 -12.42 -1.14
C GLU A 622 22.22 -12.60 -0.84
N GLY A 623 21.35 -12.13 -1.73
CA GLY A 623 19.95 -12.58 -1.76
C GLY A 623 18.87 -11.56 -2.07
N CYS A 624 19.18 -10.28 -2.29
CA CYS A 624 18.15 -9.29 -2.61
C CYS A 624 18.51 -8.49 -3.87
N ASP A 625 18.29 -9.10 -5.04
CA ASP A 625 18.18 -8.37 -6.30
C ASP A 625 16.96 -7.44 -6.21
N HIS A 626 17.19 -6.21 -5.77
CA HIS A 626 16.25 -5.11 -5.98
C HIS A 626 16.34 -4.72 -7.45
N ASP A 627 15.51 -5.37 -8.28
CA ASP A 627 15.38 -5.05 -9.69
C ASP A 627 14.88 -3.62 -9.91
N GLU A 628 15.52 -2.93 -10.85
CA GLU A 628 15.27 -1.54 -11.32
C GLU A 628 13.89 -1.30 -11.98
N HIS A 629 12.87 -2.13 -11.73
CA HIS A 629 11.55 -2.03 -12.37
C HIS A 629 10.60 -0.98 -11.74
N GLY A 630 10.98 -0.40 -10.59
CA GLY A 630 10.18 0.63 -9.90
C GLY A 630 10.20 2.03 -10.53
N LEU A 631 10.91 2.23 -11.65
CA LEU A 631 11.11 3.53 -12.30
C LEU A 631 10.05 3.89 -13.36
N GLU A 632 9.07 3.01 -13.60
CA GLU A 632 8.07 3.16 -14.67
C GLU A 632 6.66 3.49 -14.16
N GLN A 633 6.53 3.81 -12.86
CA GLN A 633 5.33 4.37 -12.27
C GLN A 633 5.72 5.32 -11.13
N GLU A 634 5.04 6.46 -11.04
CA GLU A 634 5.33 7.47 -9.99
C GLU A 634 4.03 8.03 -9.41
N ALA A 635 4.06 8.35 -8.11
CA ALA A 635 3.04 9.16 -7.46
C ALA A 635 3.21 10.61 -7.90
N VAL A 636 2.12 11.28 -8.27
CA VAL A 636 2.17 12.67 -8.76
C VAL A 636 1.15 13.52 -8.02
N ASP A 637 1.57 14.72 -7.64
CA ASP A 637 0.69 15.74 -7.09
C ASP A 637 0.22 16.64 -8.24
N GLY A 638 -1.09 16.65 -8.47
CA GLY A 638 -1.74 17.40 -9.54
C GLY A 638 -3.25 17.29 -9.44
N ASP A 639 -3.96 18.12 -10.21
CA ASP A 639 -5.43 18.14 -10.23
C ASP A 639 -6.01 16.76 -10.59
N LYS A 640 -7.18 16.44 -10.03
CA LYS A 640 -7.84 15.16 -10.27
C LYS A 640 -8.31 15.09 -11.73
N VAL A 641 -7.79 14.12 -12.48
CA VAL A 641 -8.20 13.80 -13.86
C VAL A 641 -8.58 12.33 -13.93
N ASP A 642 -9.67 12.00 -14.63
CA ASP A 642 -10.15 10.61 -14.74
C ASP A 642 -9.18 9.72 -15.54
N GLY A 643 -8.45 10.30 -16.49
CA GLY A 643 -7.38 9.68 -17.27
C GLY A 643 -6.90 10.63 -18.38
N SER A 644 -5.59 10.79 -18.55
CA SER A 644 -5.01 11.49 -19.70
C SER A 644 -3.73 10.83 -20.17
N LEU A 645 -3.43 10.94 -21.47
CA LEU A 645 -2.25 10.33 -22.06
C LEU A 645 -1.46 11.38 -22.86
N GLU A 646 -0.19 11.57 -22.51
CA GLU A 646 0.69 12.54 -23.16
C GLU A 646 1.88 11.87 -23.84
N LEU A 647 2.21 12.28 -25.06
CA LEU A 647 3.43 11.85 -25.73
C LEU A 647 4.68 12.30 -24.96
N ALA A 648 5.79 11.56 -25.11
CA ALA A 648 7.06 11.98 -24.53
C ALA A 648 7.46 13.39 -25.01
N LYS A 649 8.03 14.21 -24.12
CA LYS A 649 8.41 15.61 -24.39
C LYS A 649 9.35 15.82 -25.59
N ARG A 650 10.04 14.79 -26.07
CA ARG A 650 10.99 14.88 -27.19
C ARG A 650 10.67 13.82 -28.24
N ALA A 651 10.42 14.28 -29.47
CA ALA A 651 10.33 13.44 -30.65
C ALA A 651 11.70 12.81 -31.00
N GLN A 652 11.63 11.65 -31.64
CA GLN A 652 12.79 10.90 -32.10
C GLN A 652 13.33 11.49 -33.40
N ARG A 653 14.63 11.80 -33.43
CA ARG A 653 15.27 12.57 -34.52
C ARG A 653 15.57 11.76 -35.79
N ARG A 654 15.54 10.42 -35.72
CA ARG A 654 15.98 9.54 -36.81
C ARG A 654 14.85 9.00 -37.70
N TYR A 655 13.62 9.45 -37.48
CA TYR A 655 12.46 9.02 -38.26
C TYR A 655 12.15 10.02 -39.38
N PRO A 656 11.70 9.55 -40.56
CA PRO A 656 11.18 10.44 -41.60
C PRO A 656 9.98 11.23 -41.08
N GLN A 657 9.90 12.49 -41.47
CA GLN A 657 8.78 13.38 -41.10
C GLN A 657 7.61 13.33 -42.08
N GLN A 658 7.76 12.56 -43.16
CA GLN A 658 6.79 12.43 -44.24
C GLN A 658 6.09 11.07 -44.18
N LEU A 659 4.77 11.06 -44.34
CA LEU A 659 3.91 9.89 -44.10
C LEU A 659 4.34 8.65 -44.90
N ASN A 660 4.49 8.80 -46.21
CA ASN A 660 4.88 7.70 -47.10
C ASN A 660 6.32 7.21 -46.82
N ALA A 661 7.23 8.13 -46.50
CA ALA A 661 8.61 7.79 -46.14
C ALA A 661 8.68 7.07 -44.79
N LEU A 662 7.87 7.50 -43.82
CA LEU A 662 7.75 6.86 -42.51
C LEU A 662 7.17 5.46 -42.63
N ALA A 663 6.08 5.30 -43.40
CA ALA A 663 5.45 4.02 -43.71
C ALA A 663 6.47 3.01 -44.25
N LEU A 664 7.32 3.43 -45.20
CA LEU A 664 8.40 2.61 -45.73
C LEU A 664 9.47 2.30 -44.67
N HIS A 665 9.89 3.31 -43.90
CA HIS A 665 10.95 3.17 -42.89
C HIS A 665 10.61 2.20 -41.77
N ILE A 666 9.35 2.16 -41.33
CA ILE A 666 8.90 1.25 -40.26
C ILE A 666 8.35 -0.08 -40.81
N GLY A 667 8.33 -0.27 -42.13
CA GLY A 667 7.78 -1.46 -42.76
C GLY A 667 6.25 -1.59 -42.65
N GLN A 668 5.53 -0.47 -42.58
CA GLN A 668 4.07 -0.42 -42.45
C GLN A 668 3.42 0.26 -43.67
N PRO A 669 3.18 -0.46 -44.78
CA PRO A 669 2.66 0.14 -46.01
C PRO A 669 1.20 0.64 -45.90
N ARG A 670 0.44 0.17 -44.90
CA ARG A 670 -0.95 0.60 -44.68
C ARG A 670 -1.07 1.89 -43.87
N LEU A 671 0.03 2.39 -43.29
CA LEU A 671 0.01 3.59 -42.45
C LEU A 671 -0.67 4.78 -43.13
N PRO A 672 -0.43 5.09 -44.43
CA PRO A 672 -1.08 6.22 -45.06
C PRO A 672 -2.60 6.09 -45.10
N VAL A 673 -3.12 4.93 -45.51
CA VAL A 673 -4.56 4.65 -45.55
C VAL A 673 -5.19 4.80 -44.17
N LEU A 674 -4.57 4.23 -43.13
CA LEU A 674 -5.06 4.34 -41.76
C LEU A 674 -5.07 5.79 -41.26
N VAL A 675 -4.09 6.62 -41.65
CA VAL A 675 -4.04 8.04 -41.28
C VAL A 675 -5.17 8.81 -41.98
N HIS A 676 -5.42 8.52 -43.25
CA HIS A 676 -6.53 9.13 -43.99
C HIS A 676 -7.88 8.77 -43.38
N ASP A 677 -8.11 7.49 -43.05
CA ASP A 677 -9.34 7.04 -42.38
C ASP A 677 -9.50 7.73 -41.02
N PHE A 678 -8.43 7.81 -40.23
CA PHE A 678 -8.45 8.51 -38.94
C PHE A 678 -8.80 9.99 -39.08
N LEU A 679 -8.12 10.72 -39.98
CA LEU A 679 -8.37 12.14 -40.20
C LEU A 679 -9.78 12.39 -40.71
N PHE A 680 -10.30 11.51 -41.57
CA PHE A 680 -11.68 11.59 -42.05
C PHE A 680 -12.65 11.56 -40.86
N HIS A 681 -12.52 10.57 -39.97
CA HIS A 681 -13.38 10.45 -38.79
C HIS A 681 -13.25 11.62 -37.80
N GLN A 682 -12.04 12.18 -37.61
CA GLN A 682 -11.82 13.33 -36.73
C GLN A 682 -12.45 14.62 -37.28
N LEU A 683 -12.38 14.83 -38.60
CA LEU A 683 -12.90 16.04 -39.25
C LEU A 683 -14.42 15.98 -39.48
N ASP A 684 -15.04 14.80 -39.46
CA ASP A 684 -16.47 14.59 -39.68
C ASP A 684 -17.32 14.83 -38.41
N GLN A 685 -16.73 14.68 -37.21
CA GLN A 685 -17.36 15.06 -35.94
C GLN A 685 -17.72 16.55 -35.85
N VAL A 686 -17.17 17.38 -36.75
CA VAL A 686 -17.38 18.83 -36.79
C VAL A 686 -18.58 19.23 -37.66
N ASN A 687 -19.17 18.35 -38.49
CA ASN A 687 -20.33 18.74 -39.32
C ASN A 687 -21.23 17.57 -39.79
N PRO A 688 -22.28 17.18 -39.03
CA PRO A 688 -23.13 16.01 -39.33
C PRO A 688 -24.08 16.18 -40.54
N ALA A 689 -23.89 17.20 -41.40
CA ALA A 689 -24.76 17.55 -42.51
C ALA A 689 -24.03 17.69 -43.86
N LEU A 690 -22.90 17.01 -44.04
CA LEU A 690 -22.17 17.02 -45.31
C LEU A 690 -22.93 16.25 -46.40
N SER A 691 -22.99 16.83 -47.59
CA SER A 691 -23.51 16.16 -48.80
C SER A 691 -22.51 15.15 -49.37
N ASP A 692 -22.99 14.15 -50.13
CA ASP A 692 -22.14 13.11 -50.74
C ASP A 692 -20.97 13.68 -51.56
N ASN A 693 -21.17 14.83 -52.22
CA ASN A 693 -20.11 15.52 -52.98
C ASN A 693 -19.04 16.16 -52.10
N GLU A 694 -19.42 16.70 -50.93
CA GLU A 694 -18.48 17.29 -49.98
C GLU A 694 -17.64 16.21 -49.30
N ILE A 695 -18.24 15.06 -48.98
CA ILE A 695 -17.52 13.86 -48.49
C ILE A 695 -16.47 13.43 -49.50
N MET A 696 -16.84 13.30 -50.77
CA MET A 696 -15.93 12.89 -51.84
C MET A 696 -14.76 13.87 -52.03
N THR A 697 -15.05 15.17 -52.06
CA THR A 697 -14.04 16.24 -52.20
C THR A 697 -13.06 16.25 -51.02
N ARG A 698 -13.57 16.00 -49.81
CA ARG A 698 -12.77 15.97 -48.58
C ARG A 698 -11.91 14.71 -48.48
N MET A 699 -12.41 13.56 -48.94
CA MET A 699 -11.60 12.35 -49.12
C MET A 699 -10.45 12.58 -50.11
N GLU A 700 -10.69 13.25 -51.24
CA GLU A 700 -9.64 13.59 -52.22
C GLU A 700 -8.58 14.54 -51.66
N GLN A 701 -8.97 15.50 -50.81
CA GLN A 701 -8.05 16.40 -50.13
C GLN A 701 -7.22 15.67 -49.07
N LEU A 702 -7.84 14.78 -48.29
CA LEU A 702 -7.16 14.00 -47.26
C LEU A 702 -6.15 13.01 -47.85
N LEU A 703 -6.46 12.40 -49.00
CA LEU A 703 -5.53 11.54 -49.77
C LEU A 703 -4.23 12.27 -50.18
N ARG A 704 -4.18 13.60 -50.11
CA ARG A 704 -3.00 14.43 -50.40
C ARG A 704 -2.33 15.00 -49.15
N PHE A 705 -2.60 14.46 -47.97
CA PHE A 705 -1.95 14.89 -46.72
C PHE A 705 -0.42 14.88 -46.85
N ASP A 706 0.21 16.04 -46.62
CA ASP A 706 1.66 16.26 -46.65
C ASP A 706 2.14 16.96 -45.34
N GLY A 707 1.36 16.82 -44.27
CA GLY A 707 1.65 17.44 -42.98
C GLY A 707 2.82 16.75 -42.26
N PRO A 708 3.60 17.49 -41.44
CA PRO A 708 4.75 16.94 -40.73
C PRO A 708 4.31 15.91 -39.68
N ILE A 709 5.08 14.82 -39.60
CA ILE A 709 4.92 13.74 -38.63
C ILE A 709 6.14 13.68 -37.70
N SER A 710 5.88 13.47 -36.41
CA SER A 710 6.91 13.23 -35.40
C SER A 710 6.66 11.91 -34.68
N VAL A 711 7.71 11.11 -34.46
CA VAL A 711 7.63 9.79 -33.83
C VAL A 711 8.13 9.83 -32.39
N PHE A 712 7.49 9.04 -31.52
CA PHE A 712 7.81 8.90 -30.09
C PHE A 712 7.92 7.41 -29.73
N HIS A 713 8.73 7.08 -28.72
CA HIS A 713 8.91 5.70 -28.25
C HIS A 713 8.10 5.39 -26.98
N SER A 714 7.43 6.39 -26.42
CA SER A 714 6.61 6.24 -25.23
C SER A 714 5.57 7.35 -25.11
N ALA A 715 4.48 7.02 -24.43
CA ALA A 715 3.51 7.96 -23.89
C ALA A 715 3.43 7.78 -22.36
N CYS A 716 2.83 8.76 -21.69
CA CYS A 716 2.71 8.85 -20.25
C CYS A 716 1.23 8.94 -19.89
N ALA A 717 0.70 7.91 -19.24
CA ALA A 717 -0.66 7.89 -18.72
C ALA A 717 -0.68 8.51 -17.33
N MET A 718 -1.64 9.40 -17.09
CA MET A 718 -1.94 10.03 -15.81
C MET A 718 -3.37 9.66 -15.44
N PHE A 719 -3.58 9.00 -14.31
CA PHE A 719 -4.91 8.53 -13.91
C PHE A 719 -5.08 8.52 -12.40
N TYR A 720 -6.34 8.53 -11.96
CA TYR A 720 -6.70 8.46 -10.55
C TYR A 720 -6.68 7.00 -10.05
N ALA A 721 -5.75 6.67 -9.14
CA ALA A 721 -5.56 5.34 -8.57
C ALA A 721 -5.44 5.41 -7.03
N PRO A 722 -6.53 5.76 -6.33
CA PRO A 722 -6.51 6.01 -4.89
C PRO A 722 -6.26 4.75 -4.07
N SER A 723 -6.38 3.56 -4.65
CA SER A 723 -6.14 2.27 -4.00
C SER A 723 -4.64 1.87 -4.02
N ASP A 724 -3.80 2.50 -4.84
CA ASP A 724 -2.35 2.23 -4.99
C ASP A 724 -1.44 3.29 -4.32
N ILE A 725 -0.10 3.14 -4.43
CA ILE A 725 0.83 4.24 -4.07
C ILE A 725 0.59 5.38 -5.06
N SER A 726 0.10 6.51 -4.56
CA SER A 726 -0.35 7.65 -5.35
C SER A 726 0.05 8.97 -4.70
N GLY A 727 -0.02 10.08 -5.45
CA GLY A 727 0.17 11.42 -4.89
C GLY A 727 -0.99 11.82 -3.96
N ILE A 728 -0.94 13.03 -3.43
CA ILE A 728 -1.88 13.58 -2.42
C ILE A 728 -3.34 13.52 -2.90
N HIS A 729 -3.57 13.68 -4.20
CA HIS A 729 -4.90 13.67 -4.80
C HIS A 729 -5.27 12.31 -5.41
N GLY A 730 -4.51 11.25 -5.10
CA GLY A 730 -4.76 9.91 -5.64
C GLY A 730 -4.25 9.70 -7.07
N MET A 731 -3.55 10.67 -7.67
CA MET A 731 -3.05 10.58 -9.04
C MET A 731 -1.79 9.72 -9.14
N ARG A 732 -1.70 8.98 -10.25
CA ARG A 732 -0.60 8.08 -10.60
C ARG A 732 -0.17 8.30 -12.05
N ARG A 733 1.12 8.12 -12.28
CA ARG A 733 1.75 8.13 -13.59
C ARG A 733 2.20 6.72 -13.99
N GLU A 734 2.01 6.37 -15.25
CA GLU A 734 2.50 5.14 -15.88
C GLU A 734 3.09 5.44 -17.26
N TRP A 735 4.21 4.83 -17.61
CA TRP A 735 4.77 4.96 -18.96
C TRP A 735 4.36 3.78 -19.82
N ILE A 736 3.79 4.08 -20.99
CA ILE A 736 3.42 3.12 -22.03
C ILE A 736 4.48 3.19 -23.12
N ARG A 737 5.07 2.06 -23.52
CA ARG A 737 6.18 2.00 -24.45
C ARG A 737 5.80 1.35 -25.78
N SER A 738 6.38 1.91 -26.83
CA SER A 738 6.46 1.34 -28.17
C SER A 738 7.88 1.57 -28.69
N THR A 739 8.83 0.79 -28.17
CA THR A 739 10.27 0.95 -28.40
C THR A 739 10.83 -0.20 -29.24
N PRO A 740 11.42 0.06 -30.43
CA PRO A 740 11.96 -0.99 -31.29
C PRO A 740 13.12 -1.80 -30.66
N SER A 741 13.86 -1.20 -29.73
CA SER A 741 14.92 -1.87 -28.98
C SER A 741 14.99 -1.33 -27.55
N TRP A 742 14.42 -2.09 -26.62
CA TRP A 742 14.46 -1.82 -25.20
C TRP A 742 15.71 -2.42 -24.57
N ARG A 743 16.47 -1.58 -23.85
CA ARG A 743 17.76 -1.93 -23.21
C ARG A 743 18.73 -2.71 -24.13
N LYS A 744 18.68 -2.43 -25.44
CA LYS A 744 19.48 -3.10 -26.49
C LYS A 744 19.24 -4.62 -26.60
N LYS A 745 18.08 -5.13 -26.17
CA LYS A 745 17.77 -6.57 -26.19
C LYS A 745 16.64 -6.92 -27.16
N HIS A 746 15.42 -6.51 -26.87
CA HIS A 746 14.22 -6.87 -27.63
C HIS A 746 13.33 -5.64 -27.84
N HIS A 747 12.39 -5.70 -28.78
CA HIS A 747 11.37 -4.67 -28.91
C HIS A 747 10.40 -4.74 -27.71
N GLN A 748 9.76 -3.62 -27.39
CA GLN A 748 8.72 -3.56 -26.36
C GLN A 748 7.52 -2.79 -26.92
N HIS A 749 6.40 -3.50 -27.04
CA HIS A 749 5.12 -3.00 -27.52
C HIS A 749 4.06 -3.30 -26.45
N ASP A 750 3.76 -2.28 -25.64
CA ASP A 750 2.82 -2.43 -24.53
C ASP A 750 1.37 -2.45 -25.05
N CYS A 751 0.48 -3.12 -24.32
CA CYS A 751 -0.95 -3.13 -24.58
C CYS A 751 -1.65 -2.00 -23.84
N VAL A 752 -2.79 -1.53 -24.35
CA VAL A 752 -3.56 -0.42 -23.80
C VAL A 752 -5.06 -0.69 -23.87
N PHE A 753 -5.80 -0.10 -22.93
CA PHE A 753 -7.26 -0.02 -22.97
C PHE A 753 -7.68 1.16 -23.85
N ILE A 754 -8.54 0.90 -24.84
CA ILE A 754 -9.08 1.88 -25.76
C ILE A 754 -10.59 1.98 -25.49
N VAL A 755 -11.06 3.18 -25.12
CA VAL A 755 -12.46 3.46 -24.86
C VAL A 755 -13.19 3.64 -26.19
N VAL A 756 -14.18 2.78 -26.44
CA VAL A 756 -15.02 2.83 -27.65
C VAL A 756 -16.45 3.27 -27.36
N ASP A 757 -16.92 3.06 -26.13
CA ASP A 757 -18.24 3.48 -25.67
C ASP A 757 -18.19 3.85 -24.17
N GLN A 758 -18.19 5.15 -23.87
CA GLN A 758 -18.15 5.66 -22.50
C GLN A 758 -19.44 5.36 -21.71
N SER A 759 -20.54 4.99 -22.37
CA SER A 759 -21.80 4.66 -21.69
C SER A 759 -21.82 3.26 -21.08
N GLN A 760 -20.87 2.40 -21.46
CA GLN A 760 -20.78 1.02 -21.00
C GLN A 760 -19.64 0.85 -19.97
N PRO A 761 -19.89 0.13 -18.86
CA PRO A 761 -18.87 -0.07 -17.84
C PRO A 761 -17.80 -1.06 -18.28
N GLY A 762 -16.58 -0.78 -17.85
CA GLY A 762 -15.39 -1.60 -18.01
C GLY A 762 -15.19 -2.17 -19.41
N MET A 763 -14.82 -3.44 -19.50
CA MET A 763 -14.50 -4.10 -20.79
C MET A 763 -15.68 -4.18 -21.77
N ARG A 764 -16.90 -3.80 -21.37
CA ARG A 764 -18.03 -3.70 -22.32
C ARG A 764 -17.98 -2.43 -23.16
N GLY A 765 -17.35 -1.36 -22.63
CA GLY A 765 -17.13 -0.09 -23.31
C GLY A 765 -15.72 0.08 -23.88
N MET A 766 -14.85 -0.93 -23.72
CA MET A 766 -13.45 -0.85 -24.10
C MET A 766 -13.02 -2.04 -24.97
N VAL A 767 -11.99 -1.80 -25.78
CA VAL A 767 -11.23 -2.84 -26.47
C VAL A 767 -9.75 -2.71 -26.13
N ILE A 768 -8.95 -3.71 -26.51
CA ILE A 768 -7.51 -3.72 -26.24
C ILE A 768 -6.76 -3.54 -27.55
N GLY A 769 -5.71 -2.71 -27.51
CA GLY A 769 -4.76 -2.56 -28.60
C GLY A 769 -3.34 -2.75 -28.12
N GLN A 770 -2.47 -3.36 -28.93
CA GLN A 770 -1.03 -3.31 -28.70
C GLN A 770 -0.43 -2.16 -29.50
N VAL A 771 0.28 -1.27 -28.83
CA VAL A 771 0.84 -0.08 -29.48
C VAL A 771 2.08 -0.46 -30.29
N LYS A 772 2.04 -0.15 -31.59
CA LYS A 772 3.16 -0.37 -32.53
C LYS A 772 3.92 0.91 -32.85
N LEU A 773 3.29 2.08 -32.75
CA LEU A 773 3.93 3.37 -32.96
C LEU A 773 3.18 4.48 -32.22
N PHE A 774 3.92 5.33 -31.50
CA PHE A 774 3.41 6.64 -31.07
C PHE A 774 3.90 7.71 -32.04
N PHE A 775 3.00 8.57 -32.51
CA PHE A 775 3.34 9.65 -33.41
C PHE A 775 2.40 10.84 -33.24
N SER A 776 2.81 12.02 -33.69
CA SER A 776 1.92 13.17 -33.84
C SER A 776 1.93 13.61 -35.29
N LEU A 777 0.79 14.07 -35.78
CA LEU A 777 0.63 14.61 -37.13
C LEU A 777 0.01 16.01 -37.05
N VAL A 778 0.36 16.89 -37.99
CA VAL A 778 -0.22 18.24 -38.06
C VAL A 778 -1.10 18.34 -39.30
N CYS A 779 -2.40 18.59 -39.10
CA CYS A 779 -3.37 18.82 -40.18
C CYS A 779 -4.14 20.12 -39.87
N ASP A 780 -4.22 21.03 -40.84
CA ASP A 780 -4.88 22.34 -40.72
C ASP A 780 -4.45 23.15 -39.47
N GLY A 781 -3.17 23.05 -39.11
CA GLY A 781 -2.61 23.73 -37.93
C GLY A 781 -2.91 23.08 -36.59
N ILE A 782 -3.70 22.00 -36.56
CA ILE A 782 -4.01 21.21 -35.36
C ILE A 782 -3.02 20.03 -35.27
N THR A 783 -2.44 19.82 -34.08
CA THR A 783 -1.58 18.67 -33.81
C THR A 783 -2.39 17.56 -33.18
N TYR A 784 -2.46 16.40 -33.85
CA TYR A 784 -3.15 15.22 -33.35
C TYR A 784 -2.12 14.24 -32.78
N PRO A 785 -2.11 14.00 -31.45
CA PRO A 785 -1.35 12.91 -30.86
C PRO A 785 -2.05 11.56 -31.13
N CYS A 786 -1.32 10.64 -31.77
CA CYS A 786 -1.86 9.37 -32.24
C CYS A 786 -1.03 8.16 -31.81
N ALA A 787 -1.69 7.01 -31.76
CA ALA A 787 -1.07 5.69 -31.63
C ALA A 787 -1.55 4.77 -32.75
N LEU A 788 -0.61 4.11 -33.44
CA LEU A 788 -0.92 2.96 -34.30
C LEU A 788 -1.01 1.73 -33.41
N VAL A 789 -2.15 1.03 -33.46
CA VAL A 789 -2.41 -0.13 -32.63
C VAL A 789 -2.81 -1.36 -33.45
N ASP A 790 -2.34 -2.52 -32.99
CA ASP A 790 -2.86 -3.83 -33.40
C ASP A 790 -4.02 -4.19 -32.46
N ARG A 791 -5.24 -4.36 -33.00
CA ARG A 791 -6.44 -4.59 -32.19
C ARG A 791 -6.56 -6.04 -31.71
N PHE A 792 -7.20 -6.18 -30.56
CA PHE A 792 -7.67 -7.43 -29.99
C PHE A 792 -9.18 -7.41 -29.85
N ALA A 793 -9.83 -8.52 -30.23
CA ALA A 793 -11.26 -8.72 -30.09
C ALA A 793 -11.59 -9.54 -28.83
N CYS A 794 -12.61 -9.13 -28.08
CA CYS A 794 -13.12 -9.89 -26.95
C CYS A 794 -13.66 -11.26 -27.38
N VAL A 795 -13.31 -12.30 -26.61
CA VAL A 795 -13.81 -13.66 -26.77
C VAL A 795 -15.05 -13.81 -25.90
N GLY A 796 -16.22 -13.67 -26.52
CA GLY A 796 -17.50 -13.69 -25.81
C GLY A 796 -17.91 -12.32 -25.25
N ARG A 797 -19.03 -12.31 -24.50
CA ARG A 797 -19.64 -11.09 -23.93
C ARG A 797 -19.51 -10.98 -22.40
N ILE A 798 -18.89 -11.98 -21.78
CA ILE A 798 -18.71 -12.07 -20.32
C ILE A 798 -17.29 -12.60 -20.02
N PRO A 799 -16.76 -12.36 -18.81
CA PRO A 799 -15.54 -12.99 -18.35
C PRO A 799 -15.60 -14.51 -18.41
N ASP A 800 -14.44 -15.16 -18.54
CA ASP A 800 -14.31 -16.60 -18.50
C ASP A 800 -14.85 -17.15 -17.16
N PRO A 801 -15.78 -18.13 -17.17
CA PRO A 801 -16.44 -18.59 -15.95
C PRO A 801 -15.52 -19.40 -15.02
N VAL A 802 -14.35 -19.82 -15.49
CA VAL A 802 -13.36 -20.59 -14.72
C VAL A 802 -12.40 -19.64 -14.02
N THR A 803 -11.76 -18.73 -14.76
CA THR A 803 -10.74 -17.82 -14.21
C THR A 803 -11.31 -16.51 -13.68
N GLY A 804 -12.50 -16.10 -14.16
CA GLY A 804 -13.08 -14.79 -13.89
C GLY A 804 -12.39 -13.65 -14.67
N LEU A 805 -11.52 -13.96 -15.63
CA LEU A 805 -10.80 -12.99 -16.46
C LEU A 805 -11.44 -12.87 -17.84
N TRP A 806 -11.45 -11.67 -18.43
CA TRP A 806 -11.82 -11.51 -19.83
C TRP A 806 -10.80 -12.20 -20.73
N LYS A 807 -11.27 -12.80 -21.82
CA LYS A 807 -10.41 -13.34 -22.87
C LYS A 807 -10.45 -12.44 -24.09
N VAL A 808 -9.30 -12.21 -24.70
CA VAL A 808 -9.16 -11.50 -25.96
C VAL A 808 -8.29 -12.29 -26.92
N ARG A 809 -8.47 -12.09 -28.22
CA ARG A 809 -7.64 -12.68 -29.28
C ARG A 809 -7.24 -11.61 -30.28
N PRO A 810 -6.12 -11.76 -31.00
CA PRO A 810 -5.79 -10.87 -32.12
C PRO A 810 -7.01 -10.74 -33.04
N ASP A 811 -7.46 -9.51 -33.28
CA ASP A 811 -8.58 -9.28 -34.20
C ASP A 811 -8.04 -9.46 -35.62
N ARG A 812 -8.57 -10.41 -36.39
CA ARG A 812 -8.05 -10.74 -37.72
C ARG A 812 -9.08 -10.43 -38.80
N ASP A 813 -8.64 -9.75 -39.84
CA ASP A 813 -9.46 -9.47 -41.01
C ASP A 813 -9.72 -10.75 -41.83
N ARG A 814 -10.51 -10.65 -42.91
CA ARG A 814 -10.82 -11.78 -43.81
C ARG A 814 -9.58 -12.40 -44.47
N SER A 815 -8.45 -11.68 -44.51
CA SER A 815 -7.18 -12.16 -45.03
C SER A 815 -6.29 -12.80 -43.98
N GLY A 816 -6.75 -12.88 -42.72
CA GLY A 816 -6.00 -13.43 -41.60
C GLY A 816 -4.95 -12.49 -41.01
N ARG A 817 -4.88 -11.23 -41.47
CA ARG A 817 -3.98 -10.21 -40.92
C ARG A 817 -4.61 -9.55 -39.72
N GLN A 818 -3.79 -9.18 -38.74
CA GLN A 818 -4.27 -8.45 -37.58
C GLN A 818 -4.83 -7.08 -37.98
N VAL A 819 -6.02 -6.75 -37.49
CA VAL A 819 -6.69 -5.48 -37.71
C VAL A 819 -5.90 -4.39 -37.00
N GLN A 820 -5.64 -3.31 -37.73
CA GLN A 820 -4.91 -2.15 -37.25
C GLN A 820 -5.76 -0.91 -37.34
N SER A 821 -5.62 -0.01 -36.36
CA SER A 821 -6.27 1.29 -36.35
C SER A 821 -5.31 2.36 -35.84
N ILE A 822 -5.63 3.62 -36.15
CA ILE A 822 -5.02 4.77 -35.50
C ILE A 822 -6.01 5.30 -34.48
N GLU A 823 -5.55 5.39 -33.23
CA GLU A 823 -6.33 5.92 -32.11
C GLU A 823 -5.75 7.27 -31.72
N HIS A 824 -6.63 8.23 -31.44
CA HIS A 824 -6.23 9.46 -30.75
C HIS A 824 -5.81 9.09 -29.32
N LEU A 825 -4.81 9.77 -28.77
CA LEU A 825 -4.35 9.47 -27.40
C LEU A 825 -5.47 9.63 -26.35
N ASP A 826 -6.43 10.52 -26.57
CA ASP A 826 -7.60 10.70 -25.67
C ASP A 826 -8.55 9.50 -25.64
N ALA A 827 -8.51 8.63 -26.65
CA ALA A 827 -9.28 7.38 -26.64
C ALA A 827 -8.58 6.28 -25.82
N ILE A 828 -7.30 6.46 -25.49
CA ILE A 828 -6.52 5.49 -24.72
C ILE A 828 -6.59 5.86 -23.24
N TYR A 829 -7.10 4.94 -22.44
CA TYR A 829 -7.26 5.17 -21.01
C TYR A 829 -5.94 4.98 -20.24
N ARG A 830 -5.33 3.79 -20.36
CA ARG A 830 -4.01 3.44 -19.76
C ARG A 830 -3.46 2.12 -20.32
N GLY A 831 -2.32 1.66 -19.81
CA GLY A 831 -1.78 0.34 -20.12
C GLY A 831 -2.70 -0.82 -19.70
N ALA A 832 -2.76 -1.85 -20.53
CA ALA A 832 -3.45 -3.11 -20.29
C ALA A 832 -2.44 -4.26 -20.19
N HIS A 833 -2.64 -5.18 -19.26
CA HIS A 833 -1.78 -6.35 -19.13
C HIS A 833 -2.48 -7.60 -19.68
N LEU A 834 -1.87 -8.20 -20.71
CA LEU A 834 -2.33 -9.46 -21.29
C LEU A 834 -1.43 -10.61 -20.83
N ILE A 835 -2.03 -11.76 -20.50
CA ILE A 835 -1.31 -12.99 -20.16
C ILE A 835 -1.78 -14.09 -21.10
N PRO A 836 -0.87 -14.88 -21.73
CA PRO A 836 -1.27 -15.97 -22.61
C PRO A 836 -2.26 -16.96 -21.97
N VAL A 837 -3.18 -17.47 -22.78
CA VAL A 837 -3.86 -18.75 -22.50
C VAL A 837 -2.93 -19.85 -23.01
N PHE A 838 -2.25 -20.55 -22.10
CA PHE A 838 -1.14 -21.44 -22.45
C PHE A 838 -1.60 -22.77 -23.09
N GLY A 839 -2.82 -23.23 -22.80
CA GLY A 839 -3.32 -24.52 -23.25
C GLY A 839 -2.66 -25.71 -22.54
N ASP A 840 -2.81 -26.91 -23.11
CA ASP A 840 -2.37 -28.17 -22.48
C ASP A 840 -0.89 -28.51 -22.75
N GLY A 841 -0.24 -27.74 -23.64
CA GLY A 841 1.15 -27.93 -24.03
C GLY A 841 2.16 -27.40 -23.01
N PHE A 842 3.37 -27.96 -23.05
CA PHE A 842 4.52 -27.46 -22.28
C PHE A 842 5.20 -26.34 -23.06
N LEU A 843 5.70 -25.34 -22.34
CA LEU A 843 6.51 -24.30 -22.92
C LEU A 843 7.93 -24.81 -23.27
N PRO A 844 8.49 -24.36 -24.41
CA PRO A 844 9.89 -24.61 -24.73
C PRO A 844 10.81 -24.17 -23.58
N PRO A 845 11.90 -24.91 -23.27
CA PRO A 845 12.82 -24.57 -22.18
C PRO A 845 13.35 -23.13 -22.21
N ASP A 846 13.62 -22.61 -23.41
CA ASP A 846 14.20 -21.28 -23.62
C ASP A 846 13.16 -20.23 -24.04
N PHE A 847 11.87 -20.46 -23.75
CA PHE A 847 10.81 -19.53 -24.13
C PHE A 847 10.99 -18.18 -23.41
N HIS A 848 11.17 -17.11 -24.19
CA HIS A 848 11.39 -15.77 -23.66
C HIS A 848 10.09 -14.96 -23.70
N PHE A 849 9.79 -14.27 -22.59
CA PHE A 849 8.56 -13.49 -22.40
C PHE A 849 8.25 -12.44 -23.48
N SER A 850 9.28 -11.96 -24.20
CA SER A 850 9.08 -10.97 -25.26
C SER A 850 8.26 -11.52 -26.43
N TYR A 851 8.21 -12.84 -26.60
CA TYR A 851 7.45 -13.50 -27.66
C TYR A 851 5.99 -13.77 -27.27
N SER A 852 5.64 -13.59 -26.00
CA SER A 852 4.33 -13.97 -25.47
C SER A 852 3.16 -13.29 -26.18
N LEU A 853 3.29 -12.03 -26.56
CA LEU A 853 2.22 -11.30 -27.26
C LEU A 853 2.13 -11.63 -28.76
N ASP A 854 3.09 -12.38 -29.31
CA ASP A 854 3.16 -12.70 -30.75
C ASP A 854 2.78 -14.16 -31.06
N VAL A 855 2.98 -15.08 -30.11
CA VAL A 855 2.93 -16.54 -30.38
C VAL A 855 1.59 -17.18 -30.02
N PHE A 856 0.78 -16.58 -29.15
CA PHE A 856 -0.47 -17.19 -28.67
C PHE A 856 -1.69 -16.61 -29.38
N ASP A 857 -2.73 -17.42 -29.54
CA ASP A 857 -3.96 -17.00 -30.21
C ASP A 857 -4.99 -16.36 -29.26
N THR A 858 -4.83 -16.52 -27.95
CA THR A 858 -5.77 -15.99 -26.96
C THR A 858 -5.04 -15.59 -25.69
N TYR A 859 -5.54 -14.54 -25.05
CA TYR A 859 -4.95 -13.90 -23.88
C TYR A 859 -6.02 -13.61 -22.84
N TYR A 860 -5.69 -13.81 -21.57
CA TYR A 860 -6.43 -13.24 -20.45
C TYR A 860 -6.08 -11.78 -20.26
N VAL A 861 -7.10 -10.95 -20.05
CA VAL A 861 -6.96 -9.56 -19.60
C VAL A 861 -6.78 -9.58 -18.09
N ASN A 862 -5.60 -9.19 -17.62
CA ASN A 862 -5.26 -9.29 -16.21
C ASN A 862 -5.85 -8.12 -15.41
N LYS A 863 -7.08 -8.31 -14.93
CA LYS A 863 -7.76 -7.39 -14.01
C LYS A 863 -7.08 -7.28 -12.63
N TYR A 864 -6.11 -8.13 -12.31
CA TYR A 864 -5.37 -8.10 -11.05
C TYR A 864 -4.01 -7.37 -11.19
N ALA A 865 -3.65 -6.87 -12.37
CA ALA A 865 -2.35 -6.23 -12.62
C ALA A 865 -2.04 -5.12 -11.60
N ASP A 866 -3.04 -4.34 -11.21
CA ASP A 866 -3.08 -3.47 -10.04
C ASP A 866 -4.53 -3.21 -9.61
N HIS A 867 -4.72 -2.37 -8.60
CA HIS A 867 -6.05 -2.08 -8.07
C HIS A 867 -6.93 -1.35 -9.05
N HIS A 868 -6.35 -0.38 -9.75
CA HIS A 868 -7.13 0.42 -10.69
C HIS A 868 -7.53 -0.41 -11.91
N ALA A 869 -6.67 -1.32 -12.40
CA ALA A 869 -7.04 -2.30 -13.41
C ALA A 869 -8.22 -3.18 -12.97
N ASN A 870 -8.35 -3.50 -11.69
CA ASN A 870 -9.50 -4.23 -11.16
C ASN A 870 -10.78 -3.41 -11.24
N GLU A 871 -10.73 -2.14 -10.84
CA GLU A 871 -11.88 -1.21 -10.90
C GLU A 871 -12.29 -0.89 -12.35
N ILE A 872 -11.35 -0.78 -13.29
CA ILE A 872 -11.61 -0.45 -14.70
C ILE A 872 -12.14 -1.65 -15.49
N VAL A 873 -11.60 -2.85 -15.28
CA VAL A 873 -11.92 -4.01 -16.14
C VAL A 873 -13.32 -4.55 -15.85
N PHE A 874 -13.87 -4.27 -14.66
CA PHE A 874 -15.13 -4.79 -14.14
C PHE A 874 -16.37 -3.97 -14.52
#